data_AF-A0A1C6AYQ7-F1
#
_entry.id   AF-A0A1C6AYQ7-F1
#
_cell.length_a   1.000
_cell.length_b   1.000
_cell.length_c   1.000
_cell.angle_alpha   90.00
_cell.angle_beta   90.00
_cell.angle_gamma   90.00
#
_symmetry.space_group_name_H-M   'P 1'
#
loop_
_entity.id
_entity.type
_entity.pdbx_description
1 polymer ?
#
loop_
_entity_poly.entity_id
_entity_poly.type
_entity_poly.pdbx_seq_one_letter_code
_entity_poly.pdbx_strand_id
1 'polypeptide(L)'
;MGLIERQKSVVKYLRDINEWVKGSELAKILGVTDRTIRNDIIAINKFYGKDIIIPIKGRGYRYNDFGKESNTEYIADIGVLTTIERWVYIVKKLIVFKEGINLFDLSEELFISESTLQNDIIKIKRVFSRIGIDYVTIVKNGDLISLNCDLSERYILLYEFAKYKFVNLQLNDMQKYFKNIDLKCLYDAIACILKDGKYNSRYLLLTKVTIFVALVVECREDINSSFDKQNIEEKNINISKKISGFIEQKFLIKVNEECVLNIAYYLNVLRTMHVIEDYIRNDMSDEEYNLYSNKILKVAKRININLDKDNDLFNDMVLHIIVAVKRIKLGIKIYNPLRENLKNKYPLLFGFANKLVVDICRNESIKFDFNELSYIVAYLSTIVYEELENLKNIRDINVLLIVSDGRSNLNYIYNEIKKNLGYDGVRFKKICYLTEIEEKDIENKFDIIITTSKEDVKFTIDDYMEIRKTFDIVERNRVIAEIDKIRTKLIEDKIESLFDYYFSDEIFCSIEDVTSQEKIIKEISNIFKVDTFKGRPMIISLKNGIGLFYKLDDNVESDKMAVIKLKNSITWVDDKVKTIVAILDKSHNINEINVIITYILELAEKADFNEKLRNCENMCDLKRLLIELYLKDVLN
;
A
#
# COMPACT_ATOMS: atom_id res chain seq x y z
N MET A 1 28.92 -36.22 14.24
CA MET A 1 28.59 -37.11 13.10
C MET A 1 27.35 -36.56 12.43
N GLY A 2 27.41 -36.27 11.13
CA GLY A 2 26.28 -35.73 10.36
C GLY A 2 25.19 -36.76 10.11
N LEU A 3 24.02 -36.29 9.67
CA LEU A 3 22.95 -37.16 9.17
C LEU A 3 23.40 -37.87 7.89
N ILE A 4 23.02 -39.15 7.75
CA ILE A 4 23.22 -39.89 6.50
C ILE A 4 22.19 -39.48 5.44
N GLU A 5 22.49 -39.72 4.16
CA GLU A 5 21.64 -39.27 3.03
C GLU A 5 20.15 -39.68 3.14
N ARG A 6 19.90 -40.89 3.64
CA ARG A 6 18.53 -41.36 3.89
C ARG A 6 17.80 -40.52 4.95
N GLN A 7 18.49 -40.15 6.03
CA GLN A 7 17.92 -39.32 7.10
C GLN A 7 17.64 -37.91 6.61
N LYS A 8 18.53 -37.33 5.80
CA LYS A 8 18.30 -36.04 5.14
C LYS A 8 17.05 -36.09 4.25
N SER A 9 16.86 -37.19 3.52
CA SER A 9 15.69 -37.42 2.67
C SER A 9 14.38 -37.49 3.47
N VAL A 10 14.39 -38.12 4.65
CA VAL A 10 13.23 -38.16 5.56
C VAL A 10 12.83 -36.75 6.01
N VAL A 11 13.80 -35.94 6.46
CA VAL A 11 13.55 -34.55 6.91
C VAL A 11 12.95 -33.73 5.76
N LYS A 12 13.53 -33.82 4.57
CA LYS A 12 13.09 -33.08 3.38
C LYS A 12 11.64 -33.43 3.01
N TYR A 13 11.34 -34.73 2.88
CA TYR A 13 10.02 -35.20 2.46
C TYR A 13 8.90 -34.75 3.41
N LEU A 14 9.12 -34.91 4.73
CA LEU A 14 8.14 -34.53 5.73
C LEU A 14 7.93 -33.00 5.83
N ARG A 15 8.98 -32.22 5.58
CA ARG A 15 8.90 -30.75 5.56
C ARG A 15 8.15 -30.24 4.33
N ASP A 16 8.44 -30.80 3.16
CA ASP A 16 7.87 -30.32 1.89
C ASP A 16 6.37 -30.60 1.80
N ILE A 17 5.91 -31.72 2.37
CA ILE A 17 4.48 -32.06 2.44
C ILE A 17 3.77 -31.32 3.57
N ASN A 18 4.44 -31.10 4.71
CA ASN A 18 3.90 -30.44 5.90
C ASN A 18 2.57 -31.04 6.45
N GLU A 19 2.30 -32.31 6.12
CA GLU A 19 1.16 -33.10 6.60
C GLU A 19 1.64 -34.35 7.35
N TRP A 20 0.69 -35.12 7.89
CA TRP A 20 0.97 -36.38 8.58
C TRP A 20 1.19 -37.51 7.59
N VAL A 21 2.35 -38.17 7.65
CA VAL A 21 2.71 -39.29 6.76
C VAL A 21 2.91 -40.58 7.56
N LYS A 22 2.33 -41.69 7.11
CA LYS A 22 2.50 -42.99 7.79
C LYS A 22 3.93 -43.52 7.65
N GLY A 23 4.41 -44.22 8.68
CA GLY A 23 5.74 -44.86 8.64
C GLY A 23 5.91 -45.85 7.49
N SER A 24 4.86 -46.60 7.17
CA SER A 24 4.83 -47.54 6.04
C SER A 24 4.91 -46.87 4.67
N GLU A 25 4.43 -45.63 4.57
CA GLU A 25 4.50 -44.83 3.35
C GLU A 25 5.92 -44.28 3.16
N LEU A 26 6.51 -43.72 4.21
CA LEU A 26 7.93 -43.30 4.21
C LEU A 26 8.87 -44.47 3.90
N ALA A 27 8.60 -45.64 4.48
CA ALA A 27 9.35 -46.86 4.26
C ALA A 27 9.32 -47.29 2.79
N LYS A 28 8.13 -47.24 2.16
CA LYS A 28 7.95 -47.55 0.74
C LYS A 28 8.67 -46.58 -0.18
N ILE A 29 8.59 -45.27 0.12
CA ILE A 29 9.24 -44.22 -0.68
C ILE A 29 10.76 -44.33 -0.63
N LEU A 30 11.30 -44.64 0.54
CA LEU A 30 12.75 -44.67 0.77
C LEU A 30 13.36 -46.07 0.61
N GLY A 31 12.55 -47.07 0.20
CA GLY A 31 13.01 -48.44 -0.03
C GLY A 31 13.54 -49.14 1.22
N VAL A 32 13.00 -48.83 2.40
CA VAL A 32 13.44 -49.39 3.69
C VAL A 32 12.27 -49.94 4.51
N THR A 33 12.53 -50.49 5.69
CA THR A 33 11.48 -50.97 6.60
C THR A 33 10.97 -49.86 7.51
N ASP A 34 9.73 -49.99 8.02
CA ASP A 34 9.17 -49.11 9.06
C ASP A 34 10.05 -49.01 10.31
N ARG A 35 10.80 -50.07 10.63
CA ARG A 35 11.77 -50.09 11.73
C ARG A 35 12.95 -49.17 11.43
N THR A 36 13.42 -49.14 10.18
CA THR A 36 14.50 -48.24 9.73
C THR A 36 14.05 -46.79 9.78
N ILE A 37 12.82 -46.47 9.32
CA ILE A 37 12.25 -45.12 9.41
C ILE A 37 12.16 -44.64 10.87
N ARG A 38 11.70 -45.50 11.78
CA ARG A 38 11.68 -45.19 13.22
C ARG A 38 13.06 -44.85 13.76
N ASN A 39 14.07 -45.67 13.42
CA ASN A 39 15.44 -45.44 13.86
C ASN A 39 16.03 -44.16 13.26
N ASP A 40 15.73 -43.87 11.99
CA ASP A 40 16.18 -42.64 11.34
C ASP A 40 15.57 -41.41 12.00
N ILE A 41 14.28 -41.43 12.34
CA ILE A 41 13.62 -40.30 13.03
C ILE A 41 14.21 -40.07 14.42
N ILE A 42 14.49 -41.13 15.17
CA ILE A 42 15.19 -41.03 16.47
C ILE A 42 16.58 -40.42 16.28
N ALA A 43 17.34 -40.89 15.28
CA ALA A 43 18.67 -40.37 14.99
C ALA A 43 18.64 -38.90 14.56
N ILE A 44 17.63 -38.51 13.77
CA ILE A 44 17.39 -37.14 13.32
C ILE A 44 17.10 -36.22 14.51
N ASN A 45 16.10 -36.54 15.33
CA ASN A 45 15.76 -35.69 16.49
C ASN A 45 16.93 -35.62 17.48
N LYS A 46 17.66 -36.72 17.67
CA LYS A 46 18.88 -36.76 18.48
C LYS A 46 19.99 -35.87 17.92
N PHE A 47 20.19 -35.87 16.60
CA PHE A 47 21.19 -35.02 15.93
C PHE A 47 20.90 -33.53 16.15
N TYR A 48 19.62 -33.12 16.07
CA TYR A 48 19.21 -31.72 16.29
C TYR A 48 19.01 -31.34 17.76
N GLY A 49 19.10 -32.30 18.70
CA GLY A 49 18.87 -32.05 20.13
C GLY A 49 17.43 -31.63 20.48
N LYS A 50 16.48 -31.76 19.53
CA LYS A 50 15.05 -31.44 19.70
C LYS A 50 14.20 -32.22 18.70
N ASP A 51 12.91 -32.33 19.00
CA ASP A 51 11.96 -33.06 18.16
C ASP A 51 11.56 -32.25 16.92
N ILE A 52 12.41 -32.26 15.89
CA ILE A 52 12.12 -31.63 14.60
C ILE A 52 11.13 -32.45 13.76
N ILE A 53 10.97 -33.74 14.05
CA ILE A 53 9.91 -34.59 13.50
C ILE A 53 9.08 -35.12 14.67
N ILE A 54 7.77 -34.87 14.63
CA ILE A 54 6.83 -35.30 15.67
C ILE A 54 6.22 -36.65 15.26
N PRO A 55 6.35 -37.69 16.11
CA PRO A 55 5.62 -38.93 15.95
C PRO A 55 4.26 -38.89 16.68
N ILE A 56 3.17 -39.23 15.99
CA ILE A 56 1.86 -39.47 16.62
C ILE A 56 1.35 -40.87 16.26
N LYS A 57 1.01 -41.65 17.30
CA LYS A 57 0.45 -42.99 17.17
C LYS A 57 -0.86 -42.93 16.35
N GLY A 58 -0.93 -43.72 15.29
CA GLY A 58 -2.09 -43.78 14.38
C GLY A 58 -2.10 -42.74 13.25
N ARG A 59 -1.40 -41.59 13.40
CA ARG A 59 -1.29 -40.56 12.35
C ARG A 59 0.04 -40.58 11.61
N GLY A 60 1.10 -41.13 12.21
CA GLY A 60 2.42 -41.22 11.58
C GLY A 60 3.35 -40.10 12.04
N TYR A 61 4.08 -39.50 11.09
CA TYR A 61 5.13 -38.52 11.35
C TYR A 61 4.86 -37.22 10.61
N ARG A 62 5.26 -36.09 11.21
CA ARG A 62 5.16 -34.77 10.58
C ARG A 62 6.33 -33.89 11.01
N TYR A 63 6.74 -32.97 10.13
CA TYR A 63 7.74 -31.96 10.46
C TYR A 63 7.21 -30.93 11.49
N ASN A 64 8.05 -30.58 12.46
CA ASN A 64 7.73 -29.66 13.54
C ASN A 64 8.04 -28.20 13.14
N ASP A 65 7.00 -27.41 12.88
CA ASP A 65 7.11 -26.02 12.41
C ASP A 65 7.00 -24.97 13.55
N PHE A 66 6.99 -25.41 14.81
CA PHE A 66 6.95 -24.50 15.97
C PHE A 66 8.32 -23.83 16.15
N GLY A 67 8.47 -22.63 15.59
CA GLY A 67 9.59 -21.71 15.84
C GLY A 67 10.45 -21.42 14.61
N LYS A 68 9.92 -20.63 13.68
CA LYS A 68 10.63 -20.12 12.48
C LYS A 68 11.90 -19.31 12.79
N GLU A 69 12.12 -18.92 14.04
CA GLU A 69 13.25 -18.07 14.44
C GLU A 69 14.48 -18.83 14.95
N SER A 70 14.39 -20.13 15.28
CA SER A 70 15.52 -20.87 15.89
C SER A 70 16.13 -21.98 15.03
N ASN A 71 15.59 -22.23 13.84
CA ASN A 71 16.02 -23.34 12.98
C ASN A 71 16.83 -22.89 11.76
N THR A 72 16.94 -21.59 11.47
CA THR A 72 17.61 -21.07 10.28
C THR A 72 19.13 -21.19 10.33
N GLU A 73 19.75 -21.08 11.51
CA GLU A 73 21.22 -21.16 11.66
C GLU A 73 21.80 -22.57 11.41
N TYR A 74 21.05 -23.64 11.72
CA TYR A 74 21.53 -25.03 11.57
C TYR A 74 21.25 -25.64 10.18
N ILE A 75 20.50 -24.95 9.30
CA ILE A 75 20.11 -25.45 7.97
C ILE A 75 21.15 -25.11 6.89
N ALA A 76 21.99 -24.09 7.12
CA ALA A 76 23.06 -23.71 6.19
C ALA A 76 24.04 -24.86 5.87
N ASP A 77 24.22 -25.80 6.82
CA ASP A 77 25.13 -26.95 6.70
C ASP A 77 24.61 -28.09 5.79
N ILE A 78 23.35 -28.04 5.35
CA ILE A 78 22.73 -29.12 4.54
C ILE A 78 22.52 -28.67 3.07
N GLY A 79 22.79 -27.40 2.73
CA GLY A 79 22.70 -26.91 1.35
C GLY A 79 21.29 -26.85 0.76
N VAL A 80 20.23 -27.00 1.58
CA VAL A 80 18.83 -26.99 1.11
C VAL A 80 18.22 -25.60 1.31
N LEU A 81 17.86 -24.95 0.21
CA LEU A 81 17.18 -23.64 0.22
C LEU A 81 15.73 -23.77 0.71
N THR A 82 15.28 -22.81 1.52
CA THR A 82 13.87 -22.59 1.82
C THR A 82 13.12 -22.13 0.56
N THR A 83 11.77 -22.08 0.61
CA THR A 83 10.97 -21.61 -0.54
C THR A 83 11.34 -20.18 -0.95
N ILE A 84 11.54 -19.28 0.03
CA ILE A 84 11.91 -17.88 -0.26
C ILE A 84 13.31 -17.82 -0.89
N GLU A 85 14.27 -18.52 -0.30
CA GLU A 85 15.65 -18.53 -0.81
C GLU A 85 15.73 -19.17 -2.20
N ARG A 86 14.92 -20.20 -2.46
CA ARG A 86 14.76 -20.80 -3.78
C ARG A 86 14.24 -19.81 -4.81
N TRP A 87 13.26 -18.96 -4.45
CA TRP A 87 12.77 -17.94 -5.39
C TRP A 87 13.84 -16.90 -5.72
N VAL A 88 14.61 -16.46 -4.73
CA VAL A 88 15.73 -15.53 -4.93
C VAL A 88 16.79 -16.16 -5.82
N TYR A 89 17.07 -17.45 -5.63
CA TYR A 89 17.97 -18.21 -6.50
C TYR A 89 17.48 -18.29 -7.95
N ILE A 90 16.20 -18.62 -8.16
CA ILE A 90 15.58 -18.68 -9.50
C ILE A 90 15.69 -17.32 -10.20
N VAL A 91 15.35 -16.23 -9.50
CA VAL A 91 15.44 -14.86 -10.06
C VAL A 91 16.88 -14.51 -10.42
N LYS A 92 17.85 -14.79 -9.53
CA LYS A 92 19.28 -14.58 -9.82
C LYS A 92 19.73 -15.36 -11.06
N LYS A 93 19.38 -16.65 -11.13
CA LYS A 93 19.73 -17.50 -12.27
C LYS A 93 19.17 -16.90 -13.57
N LEU A 94 17.90 -16.52 -13.59
CA LEU A 94 17.27 -15.93 -14.76
C LEU A 94 17.90 -14.59 -15.19
N ILE A 95 18.45 -13.83 -14.25
CA ILE A 95 19.22 -12.61 -14.53
C ILE A 95 20.55 -12.98 -15.22
N VAL A 96 21.27 -13.95 -14.67
CA VAL A 96 22.59 -14.35 -15.18
C VAL A 96 22.49 -15.00 -16.56
N PHE A 97 21.55 -15.92 -16.76
CA PHE A 97 21.41 -16.68 -18.01
C PHE A 97 20.43 -16.00 -18.97
N LYS A 98 20.95 -15.10 -19.82
CA LYS A 98 20.12 -14.26 -20.71
C LYS A 98 19.31 -15.07 -21.74
N GLU A 99 19.90 -16.11 -22.29
CA GLU A 99 19.27 -16.96 -23.31
C GLU A 99 18.15 -17.85 -22.74
N GLY A 100 18.08 -17.94 -21.41
CA GLY A 100 17.12 -18.74 -20.68
C GLY A 100 17.75 -19.97 -20.04
N ILE A 101 16.98 -20.62 -19.19
CA ILE A 101 17.39 -21.77 -18.39
C ILE A 101 16.42 -22.90 -18.67
N ASN A 102 16.94 -24.11 -18.85
CA ASN A 102 16.11 -25.30 -18.99
C ASN A 102 15.38 -25.60 -17.66
N LEU A 103 14.05 -25.76 -17.74
CA LEU A 103 13.20 -26.05 -16.59
C LEU A 103 13.56 -27.35 -15.87
N PHE A 104 13.92 -28.40 -16.63
CA PHE A 104 14.27 -29.71 -16.08
C PHE A 104 15.58 -29.60 -15.28
N ASP A 105 16.63 -29.05 -15.90
CA ASP A 105 17.93 -28.85 -15.24
C ASP A 105 17.80 -28.01 -13.97
N LEU A 106 17.00 -26.93 -14.02
CA LEU A 106 16.77 -26.08 -12.86
C LEU A 106 15.98 -26.80 -11.75
N SER A 107 15.04 -27.67 -12.11
CA SER A 107 14.28 -28.46 -11.13
C SER A 107 15.15 -29.50 -10.42
N GLU A 108 16.04 -30.15 -11.16
CA GLU A 108 17.04 -31.09 -10.63
C GLU A 108 18.04 -30.37 -9.71
N GLU A 109 18.57 -29.23 -10.16
CA GLU A 109 19.50 -28.39 -9.37
C GLU A 109 18.88 -27.94 -8.04
N LEU A 110 17.59 -27.61 -8.05
CA LEU A 110 16.84 -27.21 -6.86
C LEU A 110 16.29 -28.39 -6.05
N PHE A 111 16.47 -29.61 -6.55
CA PHE A 111 15.91 -30.86 -6.03
C PHE A 111 14.39 -30.80 -5.77
N ILE A 112 13.62 -30.28 -6.72
CA ILE A 112 12.16 -30.19 -6.65
C ILE A 112 11.50 -30.78 -7.89
N SER A 113 10.21 -31.10 -7.81
CA SER A 113 9.46 -31.47 -9.01
C SER A 113 9.26 -30.28 -9.94
N GLU A 114 9.11 -30.55 -11.24
CA GLU A 114 8.76 -29.54 -12.23
C GLU A 114 7.46 -28.79 -11.87
N SER A 115 6.46 -29.49 -11.33
CA SER A 115 5.20 -28.89 -10.89
C SER A 115 5.42 -27.87 -9.76
N THR A 116 6.37 -28.15 -8.85
CA THR A 116 6.77 -27.22 -7.80
C THR A 116 7.47 -26.00 -8.40
N LEU A 117 8.37 -26.20 -9.36
CA LEU A 117 9.09 -25.10 -10.02
C LEU A 117 8.13 -24.19 -10.79
N GLN A 118 7.17 -24.76 -11.53
CA GLN A 118 6.16 -24.00 -12.25
C GLN A 118 5.28 -23.18 -11.29
N ASN A 119 4.87 -23.77 -10.17
CA ASN A 119 4.13 -23.06 -9.13
C ASN A 119 4.96 -21.92 -8.49
N ASP A 120 6.25 -22.13 -8.29
CA ASP A 120 7.16 -21.08 -7.82
C ASP A 120 7.28 -19.94 -8.83
N ILE A 121 7.43 -20.24 -10.13
CA ILE A 121 7.48 -19.22 -11.20
C ILE A 121 6.19 -18.38 -11.23
N ILE A 122 5.02 -19.01 -11.08
CA ILE A 122 3.74 -18.27 -11.00
C ILE A 122 3.74 -17.32 -9.80
N LYS A 123 4.24 -17.76 -8.65
CA LYS A 123 4.33 -16.93 -7.45
C LYS A 123 5.37 -15.82 -7.58
N ILE A 124 6.50 -16.07 -8.25
CA ILE A 124 7.52 -15.05 -8.57
C ILE A 124 6.91 -13.97 -9.47
N LYS A 125 6.18 -14.34 -10.53
CA LYS A 125 5.47 -13.38 -11.40
C LYS A 125 4.52 -12.48 -10.61
N ARG A 126 3.74 -13.06 -9.68
CA ARG A 126 2.85 -12.28 -8.80
C ARG A 126 3.62 -11.31 -7.89
N VAL A 127 4.83 -11.68 -7.47
CA VAL A 127 5.68 -10.81 -6.67
C VAL A 127 6.17 -9.63 -7.49
N PHE A 128 6.63 -9.85 -8.73
CA PHE A 128 7.01 -8.77 -9.65
C PHE A 128 5.90 -7.73 -9.80
N SER A 129 4.65 -8.19 -9.95
CA SER A 129 3.52 -7.27 -10.03
C SER A 129 3.28 -6.48 -8.73
N ARG A 130 3.40 -7.14 -7.58
CA ARG A 130 3.21 -6.49 -6.26
C ARG A 130 4.30 -5.47 -5.93
N ILE A 131 5.55 -5.72 -6.34
CA ILE A 131 6.65 -4.76 -6.21
C ILE A 131 6.67 -3.74 -7.36
N GLY A 132 5.64 -3.72 -8.19
CA GLY A 132 5.51 -2.72 -9.23
C GLY A 132 6.55 -2.81 -10.34
N ILE A 133 7.10 -4.00 -10.57
CA ILE A 133 8.04 -4.32 -11.64
C ILE A 133 7.29 -5.10 -12.74
N ASP A 134 6.15 -4.53 -13.17
CA ASP A 134 5.26 -5.15 -14.17
C ASP A 134 5.90 -5.27 -15.57
N TYR A 135 6.98 -4.52 -15.80
CA TYR A 135 7.74 -4.55 -17.04
C TYR A 135 8.63 -5.80 -17.16
N VAL A 136 8.88 -6.53 -16.07
CA VAL A 136 9.62 -7.80 -16.09
C VAL A 136 8.66 -8.96 -16.20
N THR A 137 8.80 -9.76 -17.25
CA THR A 137 8.01 -10.99 -17.41
C THR A 137 8.91 -12.21 -17.56
N ILE A 138 8.49 -13.33 -16.99
CA ILE A 138 9.13 -14.63 -17.23
C ILE A 138 8.41 -15.31 -18.39
N VAL A 139 9.09 -15.46 -19.52
CA VAL A 139 8.59 -16.12 -20.72
C VAL A 139 9.10 -17.56 -20.77
N LYS A 140 8.28 -18.44 -21.35
CA LYS A 140 8.61 -19.85 -21.55
C LYS A 140 8.60 -20.14 -23.05
N ASN A 141 9.73 -20.60 -23.58
CA ASN A 141 9.91 -20.99 -24.97
C ASN A 141 10.35 -22.46 -25.01
N GLY A 142 9.41 -23.37 -25.26
CA GLY A 142 9.66 -24.80 -25.08
C GLY A 142 10.03 -25.11 -23.62
N ASP A 143 11.21 -25.69 -23.42
CA ASP A 143 11.71 -26.07 -22.09
C ASP A 143 12.54 -24.96 -21.43
N LEU A 144 12.82 -23.87 -22.14
CA LEU A 144 13.58 -22.74 -21.63
C LEU A 144 12.66 -21.69 -20.99
N ILE A 145 13.12 -21.15 -19.86
CA ILE A 145 12.54 -19.96 -19.22
C ILE A 145 13.54 -18.82 -19.19
N SER A 146 13.11 -17.61 -19.53
CA SER A 146 13.96 -16.41 -19.53
C SER A 146 13.23 -15.17 -19.02
N LEU A 147 13.99 -14.15 -18.63
CA LEU A 147 13.45 -12.82 -18.32
C LEU A 147 13.36 -11.97 -19.58
N ASN A 148 12.17 -11.46 -19.84
CA ASN A 148 11.91 -10.40 -20.79
C ASN A 148 11.83 -9.07 -20.02
N CYS A 149 12.93 -8.31 -20.05
CA CYS A 149 13.10 -6.99 -19.46
C CYS A 149 14.31 -6.28 -20.10
N ASP A 150 14.44 -4.97 -19.89
CA ASP A 150 15.63 -4.24 -20.34
C ASP A 150 16.86 -4.60 -19.50
N LEU A 151 18.05 -4.53 -20.11
CA LEU A 151 19.32 -4.86 -19.44
C LEU A 151 19.58 -3.97 -18.22
N SER A 152 19.17 -2.70 -18.28
CA SER A 152 19.26 -1.71 -17.20
C SER A 152 18.54 -2.12 -15.92
N GLU A 153 17.45 -2.89 -16.07
CA GLU A 153 16.54 -3.23 -14.98
C GLU A 153 16.91 -4.57 -14.33
N ARG A 154 17.58 -5.42 -15.11
CA ARG A 154 17.91 -6.78 -14.76
C ARG A 154 18.77 -6.88 -13.49
N TYR A 155 19.73 -5.97 -13.32
CA TYR A 155 20.65 -6.01 -12.18
C TYR A 155 20.06 -5.44 -10.89
N ILE A 156 19.08 -4.55 -11.01
CA ILE A 156 18.39 -3.95 -9.86
C ILE A 156 17.33 -4.91 -9.30
N LEU A 157 16.75 -5.76 -10.17
CA LEU A 157 15.68 -6.70 -9.85
C LEU A 157 15.97 -7.60 -8.66
N LEU A 158 17.18 -8.16 -8.56
CA LEU A 158 17.51 -9.12 -7.50
C LEU A 158 17.40 -8.50 -6.10
N TYR A 159 17.91 -7.28 -5.93
CA TYR A 159 17.84 -6.58 -4.65
C TYR A 159 16.40 -6.25 -4.27
N GLU A 160 15.60 -5.70 -5.19
CA GLU A 160 14.20 -5.35 -4.91
C GLU A 160 13.36 -6.60 -4.61
N PHE A 161 13.58 -7.69 -5.35
CA PHE A 161 12.91 -8.96 -5.11
C PHE A 161 13.26 -9.55 -3.74
N ALA A 162 14.55 -9.57 -3.38
CA ALA A 162 15.01 -10.06 -2.09
C ALA A 162 14.47 -9.18 -0.94
N LYS A 163 14.54 -7.85 -1.07
CA LYS A 163 14.04 -6.90 -0.07
C LYS A 163 12.55 -7.07 0.20
N TYR A 164 11.75 -7.38 -0.82
CA TYR A 164 10.32 -7.66 -0.63
C TYR A 164 10.05 -8.98 0.11
N LYS A 165 10.97 -9.95 0.04
CA LYS A 165 10.78 -11.28 0.61
C LYS A 165 11.39 -11.47 1.99
N PHE A 166 12.49 -10.79 2.27
CA PHE A 166 13.12 -10.79 3.57
C PHE A 166 12.63 -9.58 4.37
N VAL A 167 12.10 -9.82 5.56
CA VAL A 167 11.58 -8.76 6.45
C VAL A 167 12.67 -7.71 6.75
N ASN A 168 13.91 -8.16 6.93
CA ASN A 168 15.10 -7.33 7.14
C ASN A 168 16.27 -7.88 6.32
N LEU A 169 16.32 -7.57 5.02
CA LEU A 169 17.40 -8.04 4.15
C LEU A 169 18.76 -7.48 4.61
N GLN A 170 19.64 -8.36 5.07
CA GLN A 170 21.05 -8.06 5.32
C GLN A 170 21.93 -8.56 4.18
N LEU A 171 23.16 -8.03 4.09
CA LEU A 171 24.12 -8.47 3.08
C LEU A 171 24.45 -9.96 3.22
N ASN A 172 24.55 -10.46 4.46
CA ASN A 172 24.88 -11.85 4.74
C ASN A 172 23.80 -12.83 4.24
N ASP A 173 22.53 -12.42 4.21
CA ASP A 173 21.44 -13.23 3.65
C ASP A 173 21.67 -13.51 2.16
N MET A 174 22.39 -12.64 1.48
CA MET A 174 22.67 -12.75 0.05
C MET A 174 23.93 -13.57 -0.26
N GLN A 175 24.84 -13.75 0.71
CA GLN A 175 26.14 -14.39 0.47
C GLN A 175 26.01 -15.79 -0.13
N LYS A 176 24.99 -16.57 0.30
CA LYS A 176 24.74 -17.93 -0.19
C LYS A 176 24.45 -18.02 -1.69
N TYR A 177 24.05 -16.91 -2.32
CA TYR A 177 23.77 -16.86 -3.75
C TYR A 177 25.00 -16.50 -4.59
N PHE A 178 26.06 -15.92 -4.00
CA PHE A 178 27.28 -15.49 -4.69
C PHE A 178 28.46 -16.35 -4.24
N LYS A 179 28.79 -17.38 -5.03
CA LYS A 179 29.81 -18.37 -4.65
C LYS A 179 31.24 -17.88 -4.87
N ASN A 180 31.45 -17.07 -5.91
CA ASN A 180 32.79 -16.65 -6.36
C ASN A 180 33.20 -15.28 -5.78
N ILE A 181 32.29 -14.60 -5.09
CA ILE A 181 32.48 -13.24 -4.58
C ILE A 181 32.07 -13.22 -3.11
N ASP A 182 33.02 -12.89 -2.23
CA ASP A 182 32.71 -12.54 -0.84
C ASP A 182 32.09 -11.14 -0.83
N LEU A 183 30.78 -11.09 -0.58
CA LEU A 183 30.02 -9.85 -0.58
C LEU A 183 30.45 -8.91 0.54
N LYS A 184 30.84 -9.44 1.71
CA LYS A 184 31.27 -8.60 2.83
C LYS A 184 32.60 -7.92 2.51
N CYS A 185 33.54 -8.68 1.97
CA CYS A 185 34.82 -8.14 1.51
C CYS A 185 34.64 -7.10 0.40
N LEU A 186 33.76 -7.38 -0.57
CA LEU A 186 33.41 -6.43 -1.64
C LEU A 186 32.75 -5.15 -1.10
N TYR A 187 31.81 -5.28 -0.16
CA TYR A 187 31.13 -4.16 0.49
C TYR A 187 32.12 -3.21 1.16
N ASP A 188 33.05 -3.76 1.95
CA ASP A 188 34.04 -2.98 2.69
C ASP A 188 35.01 -2.27 1.72
N ALA A 189 35.41 -2.93 0.63
CA ALA A 189 36.22 -2.32 -0.42
C ALA A 189 35.50 -1.19 -1.16
N ILE A 190 34.23 -1.39 -1.55
CA ILE A 190 33.43 -0.35 -2.20
C ILE A 190 33.26 0.85 -1.27
N ALA A 191 33.02 0.64 0.03
CA ALA A 191 32.94 1.73 1.01
C ALA A 191 34.20 2.60 1.02
N CYS A 192 35.38 1.97 1.10
CA CYS A 192 36.67 2.67 1.08
C CYS A 192 36.89 3.41 -0.23
N ILE A 193 36.64 2.77 -1.37
CA ILE A 193 36.85 3.37 -2.70
C ILE A 193 35.92 4.57 -2.92
N LEU A 194 34.65 4.48 -2.50
CA LEU A 194 33.70 5.59 -2.59
C LEU A 194 34.11 6.75 -1.68
N LYS A 195 34.57 6.45 -0.45
CA LYS A 195 35.08 7.45 0.49
C LYS A 195 36.30 8.18 -0.07
N ASP A 196 37.30 7.45 -0.56
CA ASP A 196 38.51 8.03 -1.17
C ASP A 196 38.19 8.81 -2.44
N GLY A 197 37.21 8.34 -3.21
CA GLY A 197 36.67 9.02 -4.37
C GLY A 197 35.82 10.25 -4.02
N LYS A 198 35.60 10.58 -2.73
CA LYS A 198 34.68 11.63 -2.27
C LYS A 198 33.32 11.53 -2.96
N TYR A 199 32.81 10.31 -3.10
CA TYR A 199 31.51 10.05 -3.74
C TYR A 199 30.41 10.19 -2.70
N ASN A 200 29.49 11.12 -2.94
CA ASN A 200 28.34 11.38 -2.07
C ASN A 200 27.06 11.30 -2.92
N SER A 201 26.09 10.51 -2.45
CA SER A 201 24.72 10.50 -2.96
C SER A 201 23.77 10.01 -1.87
N ARG A 202 22.67 10.73 -1.67
CA ARG A 202 21.57 10.34 -0.76
C ARG A 202 20.83 9.06 -1.23
N TYR A 203 21.00 8.69 -2.49
CA TYR A 203 20.40 7.51 -3.11
C TYR A 203 21.29 6.27 -3.02
N LEU A 204 22.52 6.41 -2.52
CA LEU A 204 23.47 5.32 -2.39
C LEU A 204 23.11 4.43 -1.19
N LEU A 205 22.57 3.25 -1.48
CA LEU A 205 22.52 2.17 -0.50
C LEU A 205 23.64 1.18 -0.78
N LEU A 206 24.64 1.12 0.10
CA LEU A 206 25.87 0.36 -0.14
C LEU A 206 25.62 -1.14 -0.33
N THR A 207 24.65 -1.72 0.40
CA THR A 207 24.21 -3.12 0.21
C THR A 207 23.68 -3.36 -1.21
N LYS A 208 22.85 -2.44 -1.72
CA LYS A 208 22.28 -2.53 -3.09
C LYS A 208 23.38 -2.41 -4.15
N VAL A 209 24.33 -1.49 -3.95
CA VAL A 209 25.48 -1.30 -4.86
C VAL A 209 26.38 -2.54 -4.86
N THR A 210 26.62 -3.13 -3.70
CA THR A 210 27.45 -4.34 -3.58
C THR A 210 26.83 -5.51 -4.33
N ILE A 211 25.52 -5.75 -4.15
CA ILE A 211 24.78 -6.80 -4.86
C ILE A 211 24.75 -6.53 -6.36
N PHE A 212 24.53 -5.28 -6.76
CA PHE A 212 24.57 -4.87 -8.17
C PHE A 212 25.94 -5.17 -8.80
N VAL A 213 27.04 -4.75 -8.17
CA VAL A 213 28.40 -4.96 -8.68
C VAL A 213 28.71 -6.46 -8.79
N ALA A 214 28.38 -7.24 -7.75
CA ALA A 214 28.60 -8.69 -7.77
C ALA A 214 27.83 -9.36 -8.92
N LEU A 215 26.59 -8.93 -9.16
CA LEU A 215 25.75 -9.47 -10.22
C LEU A 215 26.23 -9.09 -11.63
N VAL A 216 26.65 -7.84 -11.83
CA VAL A 216 27.27 -7.39 -13.09
C VAL A 216 28.51 -8.23 -13.40
N VAL A 217 29.38 -8.48 -12.41
CA VAL A 217 30.59 -9.29 -12.62
C VAL A 217 30.28 -10.78 -12.90
N GLU A 218 29.23 -11.34 -12.28
CA GLU A 218 28.79 -12.69 -12.63
C GLU A 218 28.22 -12.78 -14.05
N CYS A 219 27.59 -11.71 -14.55
CA CYS A 219 27.01 -11.65 -15.91
C CYS A 219 28.03 -11.30 -17.01
N ARG A 220 29.30 -11.04 -16.65
CA ARG A 220 30.33 -10.43 -17.52
C ARG A 220 30.46 -11.02 -18.93
N GLU A 221 30.19 -12.30 -19.14
CA GLU A 221 30.36 -12.96 -20.45
C GLU A 221 29.20 -12.64 -21.41
N ASP A 222 28.04 -12.22 -20.88
CA ASP A 222 26.81 -11.96 -21.64
C ASP A 222 26.39 -10.47 -21.65
N ILE A 223 27.21 -9.57 -21.10
CA ILE A 223 26.89 -8.14 -21.07
C ILE A 223 27.22 -7.47 -22.40
N ASN A 224 26.24 -6.74 -22.93
CA ASN A 224 26.44 -5.71 -23.97
C ASN A 224 26.00 -4.35 -23.43
N SER A 225 26.78 -3.28 -23.67
CA SER A 225 26.36 -1.91 -23.37
C SER A 225 25.36 -1.46 -24.42
N SER A 226 24.09 -1.36 -24.03
CA SER A 226 23.11 -0.61 -24.80
C SER A 226 22.85 0.79 -24.23
N PHE A 227 23.61 1.22 -23.22
CA PHE A 227 23.43 2.51 -22.55
C PHE A 227 24.12 3.64 -23.30
N ASP A 228 23.54 4.85 -23.22
CA ASP A 228 24.14 6.05 -23.78
C ASP A 228 25.43 6.40 -23.01
N LYS A 229 26.58 6.08 -23.61
CA LYS A 229 27.91 6.27 -23.04
C LYS A 229 28.31 7.74 -22.94
N GLN A 230 27.58 8.65 -23.58
CA GLN A 230 28.06 10.01 -23.84
C GLN A 230 28.08 10.94 -22.60
N ASN A 231 27.52 10.54 -21.45
CA ASN A 231 27.34 11.43 -20.29
C ASN A 231 27.76 10.84 -18.92
N ILE A 232 28.68 9.87 -18.90
CA ILE A 232 29.22 9.34 -17.63
C ILE A 232 30.38 10.23 -17.17
N GLU A 233 30.31 10.78 -15.96
CA GLU A 233 31.42 11.56 -15.43
C GLU A 233 32.69 10.74 -15.24
N GLU A 234 33.84 11.32 -15.61
CA GLU A 234 35.15 10.69 -15.48
C GLU A 234 35.45 10.20 -14.05
N LYS A 235 34.98 10.95 -13.04
CA LYS A 235 35.06 10.56 -11.63
C LYS A 235 34.41 9.20 -11.37
N ASN A 236 33.23 8.94 -11.93
CA ASN A 236 32.49 7.69 -11.75
C ASN A 236 33.14 6.54 -12.52
N ILE A 237 33.73 6.81 -13.69
CA ILE A 237 34.55 5.84 -14.42
C ILE A 237 35.77 5.43 -13.60
N ASN A 238 36.47 6.39 -12.99
CA ASN A 238 37.65 6.12 -12.17
C ASN A 238 37.33 5.31 -10.91
N ILE A 239 36.21 5.62 -10.25
CA ILE A 239 35.71 4.80 -9.12
C ILE A 239 35.41 3.37 -9.58
N SER A 240 34.71 3.21 -10.71
CA SER A 240 34.39 1.90 -11.26
C SER A 240 35.63 1.07 -11.61
N LYS A 241 36.65 1.69 -12.21
CA LYS A 241 37.95 1.05 -12.49
C LYS A 241 38.64 0.55 -11.21
N LYS A 242 38.59 1.33 -10.12
CA LYS A 242 39.14 0.91 -8.82
C LYS A 242 38.38 -0.28 -8.23
N ILE A 243 37.04 -0.26 -8.29
CA ILE A 243 36.19 -1.39 -7.85
C ILE A 243 36.52 -2.64 -8.66
N SER A 244 36.62 -2.50 -9.98
CA SER A 244 36.92 -3.61 -10.89
C SER A 244 38.33 -4.18 -10.65
N GLY A 245 39.34 -3.33 -10.49
CA GLY A 245 40.70 -3.77 -10.17
C GLY A 245 40.81 -4.49 -8.83
N PHE A 246 40.05 -4.08 -7.82
CA PHE A 246 39.94 -4.82 -6.56
C PHE A 246 39.37 -6.22 -6.77
N ILE A 247 38.29 -6.34 -7.57
CA ILE A 247 37.65 -7.62 -7.87
C ILE A 247 38.60 -8.56 -8.62
N GLU A 248 39.32 -8.06 -9.63
CA GLU A 248 40.30 -8.84 -10.39
C GLU A 248 41.41 -9.39 -9.50
N GLN A 249 41.93 -8.56 -8.59
CA GLN A 249 43.02 -8.95 -7.69
C GLN A 249 42.55 -9.89 -6.58
N LYS A 250 41.40 -9.61 -5.96
CA LYS A 250 40.94 -10.31 -4.76
C LYS A 250 40.22 -11.61 -5.08
N PHE A 251 39.40 -11.63 -6.12
CA PHE A 251 38.54 -12.76 -6.47
C PHE A 251 39.05 -13.54 -7.69
N LEU A 252 40.13 -13.08 -8.34
CA LEU A 252 40.72 -13.70 -9.53
C LEU A 252 39.72 -13.83 -10.70
N ILE A 253 38.77 -12.89 -10.78
CA ILE A 253 37.76 -12.83 -11.84
C ILE A 253 38.15 -11.68 -12.78
N LYS A 254 38.39 -11.98 -14.05
CA LYS A 254 38.63 -10.95 -15.07
C LYS A 254 37.38 -10.10 -15.27
N VAL A 255 37.50 -8.77 -15.18
CA VAL A 255 36.38 -7.84 -15.37
C VAL A 255 36.55 -7.16 -16.72
N ASN A 256 35.58 -7.30 -17.62
CA ASN A 256 35.66 -6.64 -18.93
C ASN A 256 35.28 -5.16 -18.85
N GLU A 257 35.65 -4.39 -19.89
CA GLU A 257 35.36 -2.97 -19.97
C GLU A 257 33.86 -2.68 -19.86
N GLU A 258 33.04 -3.60 -20.34
CA GLU A 258 31.60 -3.49 -20.29
C GLU A 258 31.05 -3.48 -18.85
N CYS A 259 31.56 -4.35 -17.98
CA CYS A 259 31.24 -4.33 -16.54
C CYS A 259 31.63 -2.99 -15.91
N VAL A 260 32.83 -2.47 -16.24
CA VAL A 260 33.32 -1.18 -15.73
C VAL A 260 32.35 -0.06 -16.11
N LEU A 261 31.86 -0.04 -17.35
CA LEU A 261 30.92 0.98 -17.83
C LEU A 261 29.56 0.86 -17.14
N ASN A 262 29.03 -0.35 -16.93
CA ASN A 262 27.76 -0.57 -16.22
C ASN A 262 27.82 -0.06 -14.77
N ILE A 263 28.90 -0.36 -14.06
CA ILE A 263 29.13 0.13 -12.68
C ILE A 263 29.25 1.65 -12.68
N ALA A 264 30.02 2.23 -13.61
CA ALA A 264 30.19 3.68 -13.71
C ALA A 264 28.87 4.40 -14.02
N TYR A 265 28.07 3.85 -14.93
CA TYR A 265 26.75 4.36 -15.29
C TYR A 265 25.80 4.34 -14.09
N TYR A 266 25.75 3.23 -13.35
CA TYR A 266 24.91 3.12 -12.16
C TYR A 266 25.29 4.14 -11.08
N LEU A 267 26.59 4.32 -10.82
CA LEU A 267 27.06 5.38 -9.93
C LEU A 267 26.75 6.79 -10.45
N ASN A 268 26.79 6.99 -11.77
CA ASN A 268 26.42 8.27 -12.38
C ASN A 268 24.95 8.60 -12.15
N VAL A 269 24.06 7.64 -12.41
CA VAL A 269 22.62 7.73 -12.15
C VAL A 269 22.32 8.14 -10.71
N LEU A 270 22.92 7.45 -9.73
CA LEU A 270 22.70 7.76 -8.31
C LEU A 270 23.20 9.16 -7.93
N ARG A 271 24.29 9.64 -8.54
CA ARG A 271 24.86 10.96 -8.23
C ARG A 271 24.10 12.09 -8.94
N THR A 272 23.74 11.92 -10.20
CA THR A 272 22.96 12.90 -10.97
C THR A 272 21.65 13.22 -10.27
N MET A 273 21.01 12.22 -9.65
CA MET A 273 19.81 12.44 -8.83
C MET A 273 20.03 13.37 -7.65
N HIS A 274 21.10 13.13 -6.90
CA HIS A 274 21.46 13.97 -5.77
C HIS A 274 21.68 15.41 -6.21
N VAL A 275 22.41 15.61 -7.31
CA VAL A 275 22.70 16.94 -7.88
C VAL A 275 21.41 17.63 -8.35
N ILE A 276 20.51 16.91 -9.02
CA ILE A 276 19.23 17.46 -9.48
C ILE A 276 18.38 17.94 -8.31
N GLU A 277 18.29 17.16 -7.25
CA GLU A 277 17.52 17.56 -6.07
C GLU A 277 18.14 18.74 -5.33
N ASP A 278 19.47 18.76 -5.17
CA ASP A 278 20.16 19.89 -4.55
C ASP A 278 19.98 21.16 -5.37
N TYR A 279 20.09 21.07 -6.70
CA TYR A 279 19.78 22.18 -7.61
C TYR A 279 18.33 22.64 -7.44
N ILE A 280 17.38 21.70 -7.40
CA ILE A 280 15.96 22.03 -7.23
C ILE A 280 15.70 22.74 -5.89
N ARG A 281 16.41 22.36 -4.83
CA ARG A 281 16.24 22.95 -3.51
C ARG A 281 16.93 24.28 -3.31
N ASN A 282 18.10 24.47 -3.93
CA ASN A 282 18.97 25.62 -3.62
C ASN A 282 19.03 26.66 -4.75
N ASP A 283 18.94 26.24 -6.01
CA ASP A 283 19.31 27.03 -7.19
C ASP A 283 18.23 27.06 -8.28
N MET A 284 17.06 26.46 -8.03
CA MET A 284 15.95 26.44 -8.96
C MET A 284 15.45 27.86 -9.22
N SER A 285 15.26 28.20 -10.50
CA SER A 285 14.63 29.46 -10.87
C SER A 285 13.18 29.50 -10.41
N ASP A 286 12.73 30.66 -9.91
CA ASP A 286 11.32 30.92 -9.61
C ASP A 286 10.41 30.67 -10.84
N GLU A 287 10.93 30.83 -12.06
CA GLU A 287 10.18 30.58 -13.30
C GLU A 287 9.81 29.10 -13.48
N GLU A 288 10.77 28.17 -13.31
CA GLU A 288 10.51 26.72 -13.40
C GLU A 288 9.51 26.29 -12.32
N TYR A 289 9.70 26.75 -11.09
CA TYR A 289 8.76 26.48 -9.99
C TYR A 289 7.34 26.98 -10.30
N ASN A 290 7.22 28.24 -10.71
CA ASN A 290 5.95 28.87 -11.01
C ASN A 290 5.24 28.22 -12.20
N LEU A 291 5.99 27.70 -13.18
CA LEU A 291 5.42 26.96 -14.30
C LEU A 291 4.70 25.69 -13.83
N TYR A 292 5.35 24.87 -12.99
CA TYR A 292 4.76 23.64 -12.48
C TYR A 292 3.63 23.92 -11.48
N SER A 293 3.83 24.86 -10.55
CA SER A 293 2.80 25.21 -9.57
C SER A 293 1.52 25.73 -10.24
N ASN A 294 1.63 26.59 -11.25
CA ASN A 294 0.48 27.09 -12.00
C ASN A 294 -0.22 25.98 -12.80
N LYS A 295 0.52 25.03 -13.38
CA LYS A 295 -0.07 23.87 -14.05
C LYS A 295 -0.84 22.99 -13.06
N ILE A 296 -0.26 22.70 -11.89
CA ILE A 296 -0.90 21.88 -10.86
C ILE A 296 -2.18 22.54 -10.37
N LEU A 297 -2.15 23.83 -10.01
CA LEU A 297 -3.34 24.57 -9.55
C LEU A 297 -4.43 24.64 -10.61
N LYS A 298 -4.06 24.79 -11.89
CA LYS A 298 -5.02 24.79 -12.99
C LYS A 298 -5.74 23.45 -13.11
N VAL A 299 -5.04 22.33 -12.91
CA VAL A 299 -5.67 21.02 -12.89
C VAL A 299 -6.50 20.86 -11.62
N ALA A 300 -5.94 21.16 -10.44
CA ALA A 300 -6.63 21.05 -9.15
C ALA A 300 -7.95 21.82 -9.11
N LYS A 301 -7.97 23.05 -9.62
CA LYS A 301 -9.19 23.87 -9.74
C LYS A 301 -10.25 23.22 -10.66
N ARG A 302 -9.84 22.51 -11.71
CA ARG A 302 -10.77 21.80 -12.60
C ARG A 302 -11.36 20.55 -11.95
N ILE A 303 -10.68 19.99 -10.96
CA ILE A 303 -11.13 18.80 -10.23
C ILE A 303 -11.50 19.15 -8.78
N ASN A 304 -11.83 20.43 -8.53
CA ASN A 304 -12.23 21.01 -7.24
C ASN A 304 -11.43 20.55 -6.01
N ILE A 305 -10.12 20.27 -6.18
CA ILE A 305 -9.22 20.06 -5.04
C ILE A 305 -8.77 21.44 -4.58
N ASN A 306 -9.04 21.74 -3.31
CA ASN A 306 -8.48 22.93 -2.69
C ASN A 306 -6.99 22.70 -2.42
N LEU A 307 -6.14 23.36 -3.20
CA LEU A 307 -4.68 23.39 -3.00
C LEU A 307 -4.29 24.83 -2.71
N ASP A 308 -3.66 25.04 -1.57
CA ASP A 308 -3.11 26.33 -1.20
C ASP A 308 -1.62 26.39 -1.59
N LYS A 309 -1.22 27.50 -2.23
CA LYS A 309 0.19 27.77 -2.58
C LYS A 309 1.05 28.01 -1.34
N ASP A 310 0.44 28.49 -0.26
CA ASP A 310 1.14 28.78 0.99
C ASP A 310 1.28 27.51 1.87
N ASN A 311 0.76 26.37 1.41
CA ASN A 311 0.88 25.09 2.10
C ASN A 311 2.19 24.37 1.73
N ASP A 312 3.00 24.03 2.73
CA ASP A 312 4.25 23.29 2.57
C ASP A 312 4.07 21.95 1.83
N LEU A 313 2.96 21.25 2.04
CA LEU A 313 2.63 20.00 1.35
C LEU A 313 2.47 20.20 -0.16
N PHE A 314 1.86 21.32 -0.58
CA PHE A 314 1.72 21.67 -1.99
C PHE A 314 3.10 21.95 -2.61
N ASN A 315 3.92 22.74 -1.91
CA ASN A 315 5.27 23.07 -2.34
C ASN A 315 6.12 21.80 -2.49
N ASP A 316 6.07 20.89 -1.51
CA ASP A 316 6.75 19.60 -1.58
C ASP A 316 6.27 18.72 -2.74
N MET A 317 4.96 18.71 -3.02
CA MET A 317 4.40 17.98 -4.15
C MET A 317 4.88 18.56 -5.49
N VAL A 318 4.95 19.88 -5.62
CA VAL A 318 5.47 20.55 -6.83
C VAL A 318 6.92 20.15 -7.05
N LEU A 319 7.76 20.27 -6.02
CA LEU A 319 9.16 19.87 -6.07
C LEU A 319 9.29 18.38 -6.43
N HIS A 320 8.47 17.51 -5.83
CA HIS A 320 8.47 16.08 -6.16
C HIS A 320 8.18 15.84 -7.65
N ILE A 321 7.16 16.50 -8.22
CA ILE A 321 6.81 16.33 -9.64
C ILE A 321 7.96 16.81 -10.53
N ILE A 322 8.60 17.94 -10.22
CA ILE A 322 9.76 18.45 -10.97
C ILE A 322 10.90 17.43 -10.94
N VAL A 323 11.23 16.91 -9.75
CA VAL A 323 12.25 15.87 -9.60
C VAL A 323 11.84 14.65 -10.43
N ALA A 324 10.62 14.14 -10.27
CA ALA A 324 10.08 12.97 -10.98
C ALA A 324 10.20 13.09 -12.51
N VAL A 325 9.85 14.25 -13.08
CA VAL A 325 10.02 14.52 -14.52
C VAL A 325 11.49 14.36 -14.93
N LYS A 326 12.42 14.95 -14.17
CA LYS A 326 13.86 14.82 -14.44
C LYS A 326 14.32 13.36 -14.25
N ARG A 327 13.77 12.64 -13.28
CA ARG A 327 14.04 11.20 -13.05
C ARG A 327 13.65 10.35 -14.25
N ILE A 328 12.42 10.52 -14.73
CA ILE A 328 11.86 9.77 -15.84
C ILE A 328 12.65 10.04 -17.12
N LYS A 329 13.04 11.30 -17.38
CA LYS A 329 13.89 11.66 -18.53
C LYS A 329 15.26 10.99 -18.51
N LEU A 330 15.79 10.71 -17.32
CA LEU A 330 17.05 9.98 -17.13
C LEU A 330 16.87 8.45 -17.11
N GLY A 331 15.64 7.94 -17.26
CA GLY A 331 15.33 6.51 -17.20
C GLY A 331 15.43 5.92 -15.79
N ILE A 332 15.39 6.75 -14.75
CA ILE A 332 15.59 6.31 -13.38
C ILE A 332 14.24 5.96 -12.77
N LYS A 333 14.07 4.67 -12.45
CA LYS A 333 12.86 4.13 -11.85
C LYS A 333 12.97 4.11 -10.33
N ILE A 334 11.88 4.43 -9.66
CA ILE A 334 11.76 4.35 -8.20
C ILE A 334 10.64 3.38 -7.82
N TYR A 335 10.71 2.88 -6.59
CA TYR A 335 9.68 2.00 -6.04
C TYR A 335 9.09 2.62 -4.78
N ASN A 336 7.77 2.78 -4.77
CA ASN A 336 7.06 3.19 -3.57
C ASN A 336 6.61 1.94 -2.80
N PRO A 337 7.12 1.69 -1.58
CA PRO A 337 6.70 0.55 -0.79
C PRO A 337 5.21 0.59 -0.39
N LEU A 338 4.60 1.79 -0.39
CA LEU A 338 3.19 1.98 -0.09
C LEU A 338 2.29 1.92 -1.32
N ARG A 339 2.84 1.67 -2.52
CA ARG A 339 2.11 1.65 -3.80
C ARG A 339 0.80 0.86 -3.72
N GLU A 340 0.87 -0.39 -3.27
CA GLU A 340 -0.31 -1.26 -3.19
C GLU A 340 -1.29 -0.79 -2.12
N ASN A 341 -0.81 -0.31 -0.97
CA ASN A 341 -1.69 0.22 0.08
C ASN A 341 -2.44 1.46 -0.43
N LEU A 342 -1.74 2.39 -1.07
CA LEU A 342 -2.33 3.59 -1.66
C LEU A 342 -3.29 3.25 -2.79
N LYS A 343 -2.96 2.28 -3.66
CA LYS A 343 -3.86 1.82 -4.73
C LYS A 343 -5.19 1.31 -4.17
N ASN A 344 -5.11 0.55 -3.10
CA ASN A 344 -6.28 -0.04 -2.47
C ASN A 344 -7.10 1.01 -1.71
N LYS A 345 -6.45 1.95 -1.01
CA LYS A 345 -7.12 2.96 -0.17
C LYS A 345 -7.64 4.17 -0.97
N TYR A 346 -6.88 4.61 -1.97
CA TYR A 346 -7.16 5.82 -2.74
C TYR A 346 -7.16 5.57 -4.27
N PRO A 347 -7.96 4.62 -4.77
CA PRO A 347 -7.95 4.22 -6.18
C PRO A 347 -8.29 5.37 -7.13
N LEU A 348 -9.22 6.24 -6.72
CA LEU A 348 -9.59 7.40 -7.51
C LEU A 348 -8.40 8.35 -7.71
N LEU A 349 -7.66 8.66 -6.63
CA LEU A 349 -6.52 9.56 -6.66
C LEU A 349 -5.46 9.14 -7.68
N PHE A 350 -5.31 7.84 -7.99
CA PHE A 350 -4.41 7.40 -9.08
C PHE A 350 -4.84 7.89 -10.45
N GLY A 351 -6.15 7.87 -10.74
CA GLY A 351 -6.69 8.44 -11.98
C GLY A 351 -6.42 9.93 -12.10
N PHE A 352 -6.60 10.64 -11.00
CA PHE A 352 -6.35 12.07 -10.94
C PHE A 352 -4.89 12.42 -11.04
N ALA A 353 -4.02 11.73 -10.31
CA ALA A 353 -2.57 11.85 -10.43
C ALA A 353 -2.14 11.61 -11.88
N ASN A 354 -2.70 10.58 -12.55
CA ASN A 354 -2.43 10.31 -13.96
C ASN A 354 -2.90 11.45 -14.88
N LYS A 355 -4.13 11.96 -14.69
CA LYS A 355 -4.65 13.10 -15.46
C LYS A 355 -3.81 14.36 -15.23
N LEU A 356 -3.41 14.61 -13.99
CA LEU A 356 -2.56 15.71 -13.57
C LEU A 356 -1.21 15.67 -14.31
N VAL A 357 -0.48 14.55 -14.26
CA VAL A 357 0.82 14.46 -14.91
C VAL A 357 0.73 14.46 -16.43
N VAL A 358 -0.31 13.85 -17.01
CA VAL A 358 -0.57 13.93 -18.47
C VAL A 358 -0.79 15.38 -18.89
N ASP A 359 -1.55 16.16 -18.11
CA ASP A 359 -1.80 17.58 -18.40
C ASP A 359 -0.56 18.45 -18.19
N ILE A 360 0.22 18.19 -17.15
CA ILE A 360 1.48 18.92 -16.87
C ILE A 360 2.51 18.65 -17.97
N CYS A 361 2.59 17.41 -18.45
CA CYS A 361 3.61 16.91 -19.35
C CYS A 361 3.12 16.80 -20.81
N ARG A 362 2.03 17.47 -21.22
CA ARG A 362 1.45 17.33 -22.58
C ARG A 362 2.44 17.53 -23.73
N ASN A 363 3.46 18.36 -23.53
CA ASN A 363 4.47 18.68 -24.54
C ASN A 363 5.74 17.83 -24.39
N GLU A 364 5.74 16.89 -23.46
CA GLU A 364 6.86 16.01 -23.17
C GLU A 364 6.48 14.55 -23.47
N SER A 365 7.36 13.82 -24.14
CA SER A 365 7.15 12.39 -24.42
C SER A 365 7.52 11.52 -23.21
N ILE A 366 6.98 11.85 -22.03
CA ILE A 366 7.25 11.13 -20.78
C ILE A 366 5.98 10.47 -20.22
N LYS A 367 6.16 9.31 -19.58
CA LYS A 367 5.09 8.56 -18.96
C LYS A 367 5.46 8.26 -17.52
N PHE A 368 4.60 8.66 -16.60
CA PHE A 368 4.71 8.29 -15.20
C PHE A 368 4.27 6.84 -15.04
N ASP A 369 5.10 6.04 -14.38
CA ASP A 369 4.70 4.70 -13.98
C ASP A 369 3.85 4.74 -12.70
N PHE A 370 3.31 3.59 -12.32
CA PHE A 370 2.43 3.51 -11.16
C PHE A 370 3.18 3.77 -9.83
N ASN A 371 4.51 3.62 -9.78
CA ASN A 371 5.30 3.98 -8.61
C ASN A 371 5.40 5.51 -8.46
N GLU A 372 5.73 6.23 -9.53
CA GLU A 372 5.76 7.69 -9.52
C GLU A 372 4.37 8.27 -9.24
N LEU A 373 3.32 7.72 -9.87
CA LEU A 373 1.93 8.10 -9.55
C LEU A 373 1.59 7.90 -8.07
N SER A 374 2.05 6.80 -7.46
CA SER A 374 1.75 6.52 -6.06
C SER A 374 2.38 7.53 -5.08
N TYR A 375 3.51 8.15 -5.43
CA TYR A 375 4.05 9.24 -4.61
C TYR A 375 3.18 10.50 -4.70
N ILE A 376 2.70 10.84 -5.89
CA ILE A 376 1.73 11.95 -6.07
C ILE A 376 0.45 11.65 -5.29
N VAL A 377 -0.03 10.41 -5.34
CA VAL A 377 -1.20 9.97 -4.56
C VAL A 377 -0.95 10.08 -3.07
N ALA A 378 0.27 9.86 -2.57
CA ALA A 378 0.57 10.07 -1.15
C ALA A 378 0.32 11.53 -0.72
N TYR A 379 0.81 12.51 -1.50
CA TYR A 379 0.53 13.93 -1.24
C TYR A 379 -0.96 14.25 -1.30
N LEU A 380 -1.65 13.80 -2.36
CA LEU A 380 -3.10 14.01 -2.52
C LEU A 380 -3.90 13.33 -1.39
N SER A 381 -3.45 12.18 -0.91
CA SER A 381 -4.14 11.44 0.16
C SER A 381 -4.10 12.17 1.49
N THR A 382 -3.03 12.94 1.76
CA THR A 382 -2.97 13.80 2.95
C THR A 382 -4.03 14.89 2.90
N ILE A 383 -4.23 15.50 1.73
CA ILE A 383 -5.29 16.52 1.54
C ILE A 383 -6.68 15.89 1.74
N VAL A 384 -6.93 14.72 1.16
CA VAL A 384 -8.19 13.99 1.38
C VAL A 384 -8.35 13.60 2.85
N TYR A 385 -7.26 13.25 3.54
CA TYR A 385 -7.29 12.93 4.96
C TYR A 385 -7.61 14.14 5.83
N GLU A 386 -7.05 15.32 5.52
CA GLU A 386 -7.40 16.56 6.20
C GLU A 386 -8.89 16.89 6.03
N GLU A 387 -9.45 16.68 4.82
CA GLU A 387 -10.89 16.83 4.59
C GLU A 387 -11.72 15.79 5.36
N LEU A 388 -11.24 14.55 5.47
CA LEU A 388 -11.86 13.51 6.32
C LEU A 388 -11.91 13.93 7.79
N GLU A 389 -10.80 14.44 8.31
CA GLU A 389 -10.72 14.95 9.69
C GLU A 389 -11.59 16.20 9.88
N ASN A 390 -11.68 17.08 8.88
CA ASN A 390 -12.62 18.21 8.89
C ASN A 390 -14.09 17.76 8.82
N LEU A 391 -14.36 16.61 8.21
CA LEU A 391 -15.70 16.02 8.22
C LEU A 391 -16.05 15.49 9.61
N LYS A 392 -15.10 14.86 10.30
CA LYS A 392 -15.22 14.42 11.71
C LYS A 392 -15.31 15.61 12.68
N ASN A 393 -14.59 16.70 12.40
CA ASN A 393 -14.66 17.94 13.15
C ASN A 393 -15.96 18.67 12.80
N ILE A 394 -17.02 18.31 13.52
CA ILE A 394 -18.26 19.08 13.53
C ILE A 394 -17.97 20.49 14.03
N ARG A 395 -18.76 21.46 13.56
CA ARG A 395 -18.89 22.75 14.24
C ARG A 395 -19.08 22.54 15.75
N ASP A 396 -18.59 23.48 16.55
CA ASP A 396 -18.81 23.46 17.99
C ASP A 396 -20.30 23.28 18.33
N ILE A 397 -20.59 22.44 19.34
CA ILE A 397 -21.93 22.31 19.92
C ILE A 397 -22.26 23.62 20.62
N ASN A 398 -23.26 24.33 20.13
CA ASN A 398 -23.70 25.61 20.66
C ASN A 398 -24.57 25.39 21.91
N VAL A 399 -24.05 25.74 23.08
CA VAL A 399 -24.71 25.53 24.37
C VAL A 399 -25.30 26.84 24.89
N LEU A 400 -26.55 26.76 25.36
CA LEU A 400 -27.16 27.74 26.26
C LEU A 400 -27.09 27.19 27.69
N LEU A 401 -26.34 27.85 28.58
CA LEU A 401 -26.25 27.46 29.99
C LEU A 401 -27.08 28.42 30.85
N ILE A 402 -28.07 27.86 31.54
CA ILE A 402 -28.97 28.57 32.46
C ILE A 402 -28.73 28.05 33.87
N VAL A 403 -28.37 28.93 34.81
CA VAL A 403 -28.18 28.53 36.21
C VAL A 403 -28.92 29.51 37.10
N SER A 404 -29.90 29.02 37.86
CA SER A 404 -30.81 29.88 38.65
C SER A 404 -30.25 30.27 40.02
N ASP A 405 -29.17 29.62 40.48
CA ASP A 405 -28.67 29.70 41.87
C ASP A 405 -27.54 30.73 42.09
N GLY A 406 -27.53 31.82 41.32
CA GLY A 406 -26.58 32.93 41.48
C GLY A 406 -25.20 32.71 40.84
N ARG A 407 -24.42 33.80 40.79
CA ARG A 407 -23.20 33.94 39.96
C ARG A 407 -22.10 32.92 40.26
N SER A 408 -21.91 32.57 41.53
CA SER A 408 -20.87 31.65 41.95
C SER A 408 -21.12 30.23 41.44
N ASN A 409 -22.37 29.75 41.52
CA ASN A 409 -22.77 28.44 41.03
C ASN A 409 -22.70 28.38 39.50
N LEU A 410 -23.14 29.43 38.82
CA LEU A 410 -23.04 29.56 37.37
C LEU A 410 -21.58 29.44 36.90
N ASN A 411 -20.67 30.20 37.51
CA ASN A 411 -19.25 30.15 37.16
C ASN A 411 -18.62 28.79 37.47
N TYR A 412 -19.01 28.15 38.58
CA TYR A 412 -18.52 26.81 38.94
C TYR A 412 -18.91 25.78 37.88
N ILE A 413 -20.21 25.67 37.57
CA ILE A 413 -20.72 24.72 36.59
C ILE A 413 -20.12 24.99 35.21
N TYR A 414 -20.09 26.25 34.76
CA TYR A 414 -19.47 26.62 33.49
C TYR A 414 -18.00 26.18 33.41
N ASN A 415 -17.20 26.47 34.44
CA ASN A 415 -15.79 26.10 34.45
C ASN A 415 -15.57 24.58 34.51
N GLU A 416 -16.42 23.85 35.25
CA GLU A 416 -16.36 22.40 35.31
C GLU A 416 -16.71 21.75 33.96
N ILE A 417 -17.74 22.25 33.28
CA ILE A 417 -18.09 21.78 31.93
C ILE A 417 -16.94 22.10 30.96
N LYS A 418 -16.45 23.34 30.96
CA LYS A 418 -15.37 23.80 30.08
C LYS A 418 -14.05 23.06 30.29
N LYS A 419 -13.67 22.74 31.54
CA LYS A 419 -12.41 22.06 31.87
C LYS A 419 -12.40 20.61 31.37
N ASN A 420 -13.52 19.90 31.46
CA ASN A 420 -13.58 18.47 31.20
C ASN A 420 -13.93 18.12 29.75
N LEU A 421 -14.64 19.01 29.03
CA LEU A 421 -14.95 18.83 27.62
C LEU A 421 -13.87 19.40 26.68
N GLY A 422 -12.85 20.06 27.24
CA GLY A 422 -11.83 20.75 26.47
C GLY A 422 -12.36 22.00 25.76
N TYR A 423 -11.46 22.71 25.07
CA TYR A 423 -11.85 23.79 24.14
C TYR A 423 -12.37 23.25 22.80
N ASP A 424 -12.30 21.92 22.58
CA ASP A 424 -12.58 21.30 21.29
C ASP A 424 -14.04 20.79 21.23
N GLY A 425 -14.85 21.54 20.48
CA GLY A 425 -16.16 21.10 20.01
C GLY A 425 -17.37 21.44 20.90
N VAL A 426 -17.24 22.34 21.88
CA VAL A 426 -18.37 22.93 22.64
C VAL A 426 -18.19 24.45 22.75
N ARG A 427 -19.20 25.21 22.30
CA ARG A 427 -19.22 26.67 22.32
C ARG A 427 -20.41 27.18 23.12
N PHE A 428 -20.14 27.79 24.27
CA PHE A 428 -21.16 28.49 25.04
C PHE A 428 -21.53 29.80 24.34
N LYS A 429 -22.63 29.78 23.59
CA LYS A 429 -23.13 30.95 22.86
C LYS A 429 -23.79 31.97 23.78
N LYS A 430 -24.38 31.50 24.88
CA LYS A 430 -24.94 32.34 25.95
C LYS A 430 -24.88 31.60 27.29
N ILE A 431 -24.58 32.34 28.34
CA ILE A 431 -24.57 31.87 29.73
C ILE A 431 -25.32 32.94 30.52
N CYS A 432 -26.39 32.56 31.20
CA CYS A 432 -27.31 33.53 31.80
C CYS A 432 -28.10 32.96 32.98
N TYR A 433 -28.75 33.84 33.72
CA TYR A 433 -29.80 33.45 34.66
C TYR A 433 -31.13 33.25 33.95
N LEU A 434 -32.05 32.56 34.60
CA LEU A 434 -33.42 32.38 34.14
C LEU A 434 -34.11 33.70 33.75
N THR A 435 -33.89 34.77 34.52
CA THR A 435 -34.51 36.09 34.31
C THR A 435 -33.93 36.87 33.13
N GLU A 436 -32.85 36.40 32.51
CA GLU A 436 -32.13 37.07 31.41
C GLU A 436 -32.41 36.41 30.04
N ILE A 437 -33.33 35.46 30.01
CA ILE A 437 -33.76 34.78 28.78
C ILE A 437 -34.84 35.64 28.11
N GLU A 438 -34.61 36.02 26.86
CA GLU A 438 -35.60 36.65 26.01
C GLU A 438 -36.12 35.64 24.97
N GLU A 439 -37.37 35.79 24.50
CA GLU A 439 -37.96 34.89 23.48
C GLU A 439 -37.07 34.77 22.21
N LYS A 440 -36.43 35.87 21.82
CA LYS A 440 -35.47 35.93 20.69
C LYS A 440 -34.20 35.09 20.89
N ASP A 441 -33.87 34.73 22.12
CA ASP A 441 -32.74 33.83 22.41
C ASP A 441 -33.12 32.38 22.14
N ILE A 442 -34.41 32.04 22.20
CA ILE A 442 -34.91 30.67 22.04
C ILE A 442 -35.10 30.33 20.54
N GLU A 443 -35.08 31.33 19.65
CA GLU A 443 -35.11 31.14 18.20
C GLU A 443 -33.77 30.57 17.65
N ASN A 444 -33.68 29.24 17.58
CA ASN A 444 -32.77 28.42 16.73
C ASN A 444 -31.26 28.77 16.70
N LYS A 445 -30.64 28.99 17.86
CA LYS A 445 -29.17 29.25 17.94
C LYS A 445 -28.37 28.28 18.79
N PHE A 446 -29.01 27.25 19.34
CA PHE A 446 -28.39 26.32 20.28
C PHE A 446 -28.73 24.88 19.92
N ASP A 447 -27.76 23.99 20.14
CA ASP A 447 -27.89 22.54 19.96
C ASP A 447 -28.36 21.86 21.25
N ILE A 448 -28.09 22.46 22.42
CA ILE A 448 -28.57 21.99 23.72
C ILE A 448 -28.74 23.15 24.70
N ILE A 449 -29.78 23.06 25.53
CA ILE A 449 -29.96 23.90 26.71
C ILE A 449 -29.61 23.10 27.96
N ILE A 450 -28.70 23.61 28.79
CA ILE A 450 -28.36 23.01 30.10
C ILE A 450 -28.91 23.93 31.18
N THR A 451 -29.75 23.40 32.07
CA THR A 451 -30.43 24.18 33.13
C THR A 451 -30.34 23.53 34.51
N THR A 452 -30.28 24.30 35.61
CA THR A 452 -30.42 23.75 36.97
C THR A 452 -31.85 23.74 37.51
N SER A 453 -32.84 24.15 36.70
CA SER A 453 -34.25 24.19 37.10
C SER A 453 -35.19 23.91 35.92
N LYS A 454 -36.10 22.94 36.10
CA LYS A 454 -37.15 22.58 35.13
C LYS A 454 -38.44 23.39 35.23
N GLU A 455 -38.71 24.00 36.38
CA GLU A 455 -40.07 24.49 36.70
C GLU A 455 -40.45 25.82 36.03
N ASP A 456 -39.52 26.58 35.46
CA ASP A 456 -39.78 27.98 35.10
C ASP A 456 -39.75 28.33 33.60
N VAL A 457 -39.56 27.39 32.67
CA VAL A 457 -39.53 27.72 31.23
C VAL A 457 -40.23 26.68 30.36
N LYS A 458 -41.23 27.13 29.60
CA LYS A 458 -41.75 26.41 28.42
C LYS A 458 -40.81 26.69 27.24
N PHE A 459 -39.76 25.89 27.09
CA PHE A 459 -38.91 25.98 25.89
C PHE A 459 -39.68 25.42 24.68
N THR A 460 -39.53 26.04 23.52
CA THR A 460 -39.95 25.50 22.21
C THR A 460 -38.94 24.48 21.66
N ILE A 461 -37.77 24.36 22.28
CA ILE A 461 -36.70 23.42 21.91
C ILE A 461 -36.92 22.11 22.69
N ASP A 462 -37.07 21.01 21.97
CA ASP A 462 -37.31 19.67 22.54
C ASP A 462 -36.09 19.09 23.30
N ASP A 463 -34.88 19.59 23.01
CA ASP A 463 -33.61 19.10 23.56
C ASP A 463 -33.07 20.00 24.71
N TYR A 464 -33.65 19.86 25.92
CA TYR A 464 -33.11 20.49 27.15
C TYR A 464 -32.68 19.45 28.20
N MET A 465 -31.63 19.78 28.95
CA MET A 465 -31.03 18.93 29.97
C MET A 465 -31.03 19.62 31.34
N GLU A 466 -31.80 19.06 32.29
CA GLU A 466 -31.79 19.53 33.68
C GLU A 466 -30.66 18.88 34.48
N ILE A 467 -29.72 19.67 35.00
CA ILE A 467 -28.58 19.20 35.79
C ILE A 467 -28.76 19.47 37.29
N ARG A 468 -28.26 18.55 38.12
CA ARG A 468 -28.20 18.74 39.58
C ARG A 468 -27.26 19.91 39.94
N LYS A 469 -27.72 20.77 40.86
CA LYS A 469 -26.99 21.94 41.37
C LYS A 469 -25.63 21.61 41.98
N THR A 470 -25.49 20.41 42.55
CA THR A 470 -24.23 19.93 43.14
C THR A 470 -23.14 19.69 42.10
N PHE A 471 -23.53 19.48 40.83
CA PHE A 471 -22.66 19.18 39.70
C PHE A 471 -21.52 18.22 40.05
N ASP A 472 -21.88 17.12 40.71
CA ASP A 472 -20.93 16.08 41.12
C ASP A 472 -20.34 15.35 39.91
N ILE A 473 -19.38 14.44 40.15
CA ILE A 473 -18.73 13.69 39.06
C ILE A 473 -19.73 12.86 38.24
N VAL A 474 -20.83 12.41 38.86
CA VAL A 474 -21.88 11.66 38.17
C VAL A 474 -22.63 12.57 37.21
N GLU A 475 -23.01 13.77 37.68
CA GLU A 475 -23.70 14.76 36.85
C GLU A 475 -22.82 15.27 35.72
N ARG A 476 -21.54 15.49 36.01
CA ARG A 476 -20.53 15.84 35.01
C ARG A 476 -20.45 14.80 33.90
N ASN A 477 -20.31 13.52 34.26
CA ASN A 477 -20.26 12.43 33.28
C ASN A 477 -21.55 12.33 32.47
N ARG A 478 -22.70 12.65 33.08
CA ARG A 478 -23.99 12.72 32.39
C ARG A 478 -24.00 13.82 31.33
N VAL A 479 -23.51 15.02 31.65
CA VAL A 479 -23.43 16.14 30.70
C VAL A 479 -22.51 15.81 29.53
N ILE A 480 -21.37 15.20 29.82
CA ILE A 480 -20.43 14.77 28.77
C ILE A 480 -21.11 13.76 27.83
N ALA A 481 -21.76 12.74 28.38
CA ALA A 481 -22.45 11.74 27.58
C ALA A 481 -23.58 12.31 26.71
N GLU A 482 -24.33 13.30 27.20
CA GLU A 482 -25.37 13.96 26.38
C GLU A 482 -24.77 14.83 25.27
N ILE A 483 -23.70 15.56 25.56
CA ILE A 483 -22.99 16.35 24.53
C ILE A 483 -22.40 15.42 23.45
N ASP A 484 -21.83 14.28 23.83
CA ASP A 484 -21.31 13.29 22.88
C ASP A 484 -22.43 12.65 22.03
N LYS A 485 -23.62 12.42 22.60
CA LYS A 485 -24.80 11.97 21.82
C LYS A 485 -25.21 13.00 20.77
N ILE A 486 -25.27 14.28 21.15
CA ILE A 486 -25.62 15.36 20.20
C ILE A 486 -24.55 15.48 19.12
N ARG A 487 -23.27 15.37 19.50
CA ARG A 487 -22.16 15.32 18.55
C ARG A 487 -22.35 14.19 17.55
N THR A 488 -22.64 12.99 18.05
CA THR A 488 -22.89 11.80 17.23
C THR A 488 -24.02 12.06 16.23
N LYS A 489 -25.16 12.58 16.69
CA LYS A 489 -26.31 12.91 15.84
C LYS A 489 -25.98 13.95 14.76
N LEU A 490 -25.21 14.98 15.08
CA LEU A 490 -24.77 15.98 14.10
C LEU A 490 -23.83 15.40 13.04
N ILE A 491 -22.97 14.44 13.40
CA ILE A 491 -22.15 13.67 12.45
C ILE A 491 -23.06 12.84 11.54
N GLU A 492 -24.02 12.13 12.13
CA GLU A 492 -25.00 11.33 11.39
C GLU A 492 -25.70 12.21 10.36
N ASP A 493 -26.33 13.31 10.78
CA ASP A 493 -27.06 14.23 9.89
C ASP A 493 -26.19 14.77 8.75
N LYS A 494 -24.92 15.12 9.03
CA LYS A 494 -23.98 15.60 8.01
C LYS A 494 -23.66 14.51 6.98
N ILE A 495 -23.41 13.28 7.43
CA ILE A 495 -23.17 12.14 6.55
C ILE A 495 -24.45 11.83 5.77
N GLU A 496 -25.60 11.82 6.42
CA GLU A 496 -26.89 11.60 5.78
C GLU A 496 -27.09 12.58 4.63
N SER A 497 -26.81 13.86 4.85
CA SER A 497 -26.94 14.89 3.82
C SER A 497 -26.00 14.67 2.62
N LEU A 498 -24.76 14.20 2.86
CA LEU A 498 -23.82 13.85 1.79
C LEU A 498 -24.32 12.63 1.01
N PHE A 499 -24.83 11.61 1.69
CA PHE A 499 -25.42 10.45 1.04
C PHE A 499 -26.65 10.82 0.22
N ASP A 500 -27.55 11.64 0.74
CA ASP A 500 -28.76 12.08 0.03
C ASP A 500 -28.43 12.97 -1.17
N TYR A 501 -27.30 13.69 -1.14
CA TYR A 501 -26.83 14.48 -2.27
C TYR A 501 -26.27 13.61 -3.40
N TYR A 502 -25.43 12.63 -3.08
CA TYR A 502 -24.73 11.82 -4.09
C TYR A 502 -25.51 10.61 -4.57
N PHE A 503 -26.36 10.01 -3.73
CA PHE A 503 -27.10 8.81 -4.09
C PHE A 503 -28.53 9.17 -4.50
N SER A 504 -29.03 8.48 -5.52
CA SER A 504 -30.43 8.60 -5.94
C SER A 504 -31.19 7.30 -5.73
N ASP A 505 -32.49 7.40 -5.45
CA ASP A 505 -33.37 6.27 -5.13
C ASP A 505 -33.43 5.17 -6.22
N GLU A 506 -33.14 5.48 -7.48
CA GLU A 506 -33.32 4.56 -8.64
C GLU A 506 -32.24 3.45 -8.78
N ILE A 507 -31.32 3.25 -7.82
CA ILE A 507 -29.99 2.77 -8.19
C ILE A 507 -29.44 1.53 -7.43
N PHE A 508 -30.14 1.02 -6.41
CA PHE A 508 -29.80 -0.29 -5.85
C PHE A 508 -30.33 -1.41 -6.74
N CYS A 509 -29.56 -1.76 -7.77
CA CYS A 509 -29.96 -2.77 -8.74
C CYS A 509 -29.18 -4.07 -8.54
N SER A 510 -29.92 -5.18 -8.55
CA SER A 510 -29.34 -6.51 -8.65
C SER A 510 -29.39 -6.94 -10.10
N ILE A 511 -28.23 -7.20 -10.69
CA ILE A 511 -28.11 -7.66 -12.07
C ILE A 511 -27.91 -9.18 -12.03
N GLU A 512 -28.90 -9.92 -12.52
CA GLU A 512 -28.90 -11.37 -12.48
C GLU A 512 -28.13 -12.03 -13.64
N ASP A 513 -28.21 -11.45 -14.84
CA ASP A 513 -27.83 -12.12 -16.11
C ASP A 513 -26.74 -11.38 -16.91
N VAL A 514 -25.66 -10.97 -16.24
CA VAL A 514 -24.52 -10.34 -16.92
C VAL A 514 -23.22 -11.10 -16.73
N THR A 515 -22.55 -11.38 -17.86
CA THR A 515 -21.32 -12.18 -17.93
C THR A 515 -20.07 -11.37 -18.30
N SER A 516 -20.20 -10.09 -18.65
CA SER A 516 -19.07 -9.26 -19.11
C SER A 516 -19.12 -7.82 -18.59
N GLN A 517 -17.92 -7.23 -18.43
CA GLN A 517 -17.72 -5.83 -18.03
C GLN A 517 -18.46 -4.84 -18.96
N GLU A 518 -18.40 -5.05 -20.28
CA GLU A 518 -19.07 -4.16 -21.25
C GLU A 518 -20.59 -4.10 -21.07
N LYS A 519 -21.23 -5.23 -20.75
CA LYS A 519 -22.66 -5.28 -20.50
C LYS A 519 -23.02 -4.49 -19.24
N ILE A 520 -22.21 -4.59 -18.17
CA ILE A 520 -22.46 -3.79 -16.98
C ILE A 520 -22.26 -2.30 -17.24
N ILE A 521 -21.27 -1.90 -18.04
CA ILE A 521 -21.10 -0.48 -18.41
C ILE A 521 -22.33 0.05 -19.17
N LYS A 522 -22.97 -0.79 -20.01
CA LYS A 522 -24.27 -0.46 -20.63
C LYS A 522 -25.38 -0.33 -19.60
N GLU A 523 -25.45 -1.22 -18.62
CA GLU A 523 -26.43 -1.09 -17.53
C GLU A 523 -26.18 0.19 -16.72
N ILE A 524 -24.93 0.53 -16.41
CA ILE A 524 -24.56 1.80 -15.77
C ILE A 524 -25.02 2.99 -16.64
N SER A 525 -24.88 2.92 -17.97
CA SER A 525 -25.43 3.94 -18.88
C SER A 525 -26.94 4.10 -18.73
N ASN A 526 -27.66 2.97 -18.67
CA ASN A 526 -29.13 2.97 -18.54
C ASN A 526 -29.59 3.52 -17.20
N ILE A 527 -28.95 3.07 -16.11
CA ILE A 527 -29.21 3.51 -14.73
C ILE A 527 -29.05 5.02 -14.62
N PHE A 528 -27.95 5.55 -15.12
CA PHE A 528 -27.70 6.98 -15.05
C PHE A 528 -28.39 7.79 -16.14
N LYS A 529 -28.98 7.12 -17.14
CA LYS A 529 -29.58 7.73 -18.34
C LYS A 529 -28.57 8.60 -19.12
N VAL A 530 -27.30 8.16 -19.17
CA VAL A 530 -26.17 8.88 -19.78
C VAL A 530 -25.35 7.91 -20.62
N ASP A 531 -24.88 8.34 -21.79
CA ASP A 531 -23.93 7.57 -22.59
C ASP A 531 -22.56 7.50 -21.88
N THR A 532 -22.29 6.40 -21.20
CA THR A 532 -21.02 6.22 -20.48
C THR A 532 -19.85 5.84 -21.38
N PHE A 533 -20.10 5.56 -22.67
CA PHE A 533 -19.05 5.26 -23.65
C PHE A 533 -18.44 6.54 -24.26
N LYS A 534 -19.12 7.68 -24.17
CA LYS A 534 -18.55 8.98 -24.54
C LYS A 534 -17.67 9.53 -23.41
N GLY A 535 -16.38 9.72 -23.70
CA GLY A 535 -15.35 9.97 -22.68
C GLY A 535 -14.80 8.66 -22.13
N ARG A 536 -13.59 8.68 -21.55
CA ARG A 536 -13.00 7.46 -20.95
C ARG A 536 -13.36 7.39 -19.46
N PRO A 537 -14.29 6.52 -19.03
CA PRO A 537 -14.50 6.28 -17.62
C PRO A 537 -13.28 5.59 -17.02
N MET A 538 -13.06 5.82 -15.73
CA MET A 538 -12.09 5.11 -14.95
C MET A 538 -12.74 3.86 -14.35
N ILE A 539 -12.15 2.71 -14.64
CA ILE A 539 -12.65 1.40 -14.22
C ILE A 539 -11.55 0.74 -13.42
N ILE A 540 -11.82 0.42 -12.16
CA ILE A 540 -10.83 -0.11 -11.23
C ILE A 540 -11.41 -1.35 -10.54
N SER A 541 -10.57 -2.37 -10.38
CA SER A 541 -10.85 -3.49 -9.50
C SER A 541 -10.25 -3.25 -8.12
N LEU A 542 -11.05 -3.46 -7.08
CA LEU A 542 -10.67 -3.26 -5.68
C LEU A 542 -10.66 -4.61 -4.97
N LYS A 543 -10.05 -4.65 -3.79
CA LYS A 543 -10.07 -5.82 -2.91
C LYS A 543 -11.51 -6.19 -2.51
N ASN A 544 -11.66 -7.41 -2.01
CA ASN A 544 -12.91 -7.94 -1.44
C ASN A 544 -14.08 -8.03 -2.43
N GLY A 545 -13.79 -8.01 -3.73
CA GLY A 545 -14.76 -8.25 -4.80
C GLY A 545 -15.60 -7.01 -5.13
N ILE A 546 -15.05 -5.81 -4.94
CA ILE A 546 -15.70 -4.55 -5.32
C ILE A 546 -15.05 -4.02 -6.60
N GLY A 547 -15.85 -3.68 -7.60
CA GLY A 547 -15.44 -2.92 -8.77
C GLY A 547 -15.83 -1.46 -8.60
N LEU A 548 -15.01 -0.55 -9.10
CA LEU A 548 -15.30 0.88 -9.16
C LEU A 548 -15.45 1.30 -10.62
N PHE A 549 -16.49 2.06 -10.90
CA PHE A 549 -16.70 2.81 -12.12
C PHE A 549 -16.79 4.29 -11.74
N TYR A 550 -15.96 5.12 -12.34
CA TYR A 550 -15.97 6.56 -12.10
C TYR A 550 -15.90 7.31 -13.41
N LYS A 551 -16.80 8.26 -13.63
CA LYS A 551 -16.78 9.13 -14.81
C LYS A 551 -17.06 10.56 -14.38
N LEU A 552 -16.18 11.46 -14.81
CA LEU A 552 -16.38 12.89 -14.72
C LEU A 552 -17.02 13.35 -16.03
N ASP A 553 -18.19 13.99 -15.94
CA ASP A 553 -19.00 14.36 -17.10
C ASP A 553 -19.76 15.67 -16.86
N ASP A 554 -19.31 16.75 -17.49
CA ASP A 554 -19.94 18.08 -17.35
C ASP A 554 -21.37 18.15 -17.91
N ASN A 555 -21.78 17.16 -18.72
CA ASN A 555 -23.07 17.17 -19.41
C ASN A 555 -24.21 16.55 -18.60
N VAL A 556 -23.94 16.06 -17.39
CA VAL A 556 -24.97 15.46 -16.54
C VAL A 556 -25.64 16.52 -15.65
N GLU A 557 -26.85 16.26 -15.18
CA GLU A 557 -27.63 17.25 -14.42
C GLU A 557 -27.14 17.38 -12.97
N SER A 558 -26.70 16.29 -12.36
CA SER A 558 -26.23 16.22 -10.97
C SER A 558 -25.16 15.13 -10.80
N ASP A 559 -24.42 15.19 -9.70
CA ASP A 559 -23.64 14.05 -9.23
C ASP A 559 -24.56 12.85 -8.95
N LYS A 560 -24.09 11.63 -9.24
CA LYS A 560 -24.83 10.39 -8.99
C LYS A 560 -23.90 9.26 -8.59
N MET A 561 -24.24 8.52 -7.54
CA MET A 561 -23.56 7.29 -7.11
C MET A 561 -24.53 6.11 -7.12
N ALA A 562 -23.99 4.95 -7.46
CA ALA A 562 -24.69 3.70 -7.62
C ALA A 562 -23.99 2.54 -6.94
N VAL A 563 -24.75 1.62 -6.35
CA VAL A 563 -24.23 0.33 -5.89
C VAL A 563 -24.98 -0.79 -6.59
N ILE A 564 -24.25 -1.54 -7.41
CA ILE A 564 -24.76 -2.60 -8.27
C ILE A 564 -24.31 -3.94 -7.71
N LYS A 565 -25.27 -4.81 -7.40
CA LYS A 565 -25.00 -6.16 -6.93
C LYS A 565 -25.04 -7.16 -8.08
N LEU A 566 -24.06 -8.05 -8.12
CA LEU A 566 -23.97 -9.09 -9.12
C LEU A 566 -24.25 -10.44 -8.50
N LYS A 567 -25.20 -11.17 -9.07
CA LYS A 567 -25.54 -12.54 -8.64
C LYS A 567 -24.34 -13.49 -8.80
N ASN A 568 -23.59 -13.31 -9.88
CA ASN A 568 -22.37 -14.06 -10.18
C ASN A 568 -21.15 -13.13 -10.21
N SER A 569 -19.98 -13.64 -9.81
CA SER A 569 -18.76 -12.84 -9.93
C SER A 569 -18.33 -12.71 -11.38
N ILE A 570 -18.06 -11.49 -11.82
CA ILE A 570 -17.53 -11.22 -13.14
C ILE A 570 -16.06 -10.84 -13.07
N THR A 571 -15.34 -10.95 -14.18
CA THR A 571 -14.01 -10.34 -14.28
C THR A 571 -14.19 -8.85 -14.56
N TRP A 572 -13.62 -8.01 -13.70
CA TRP A 572 -13.62 -6.55 -13.80
C TRP A 572 -12.16 -6.10 -13.81
N VAL A 573 -11.70 -5.56 -14.94
CA VAL A 573 -10.27 -5.35 -15.22
C VAL A 573 -9.48 -6.66 -15.05
N ASP A 574 -8.87 -6.88 -13.89
CA ASP A 574 -8.00 -8.03 -13.62
C ASP A 574 -8.55 -8.99 -12.54
N ASP A 575 -9.54 -8.60 -11.73
CA ASP A 575 -10.04 -9.43 -10.63
C ASP A 575 -11.53 -9.79 -10.75
N LYS A 576 -11.94 -10.72 -9.90
CA LYS A 576 -13.34 -11.13 -9.76
C LYS A 576 -14.08 -10.24 -8.78
N VAL A 577 -15.12 -9.54 -9.25
CA VAL A 577 -15.97 -8.66 -8.42
C VAL A 577 -17.41 -9.16 -8.38
N LYS A 578 -18.10 -8.88 -7.28
CA LYS A 578 -19.53 -9.17 -7.03
C LYS A 578 -20.35 -7.92 -6.73
N THR A 579 -19.71 -6.81 -6.43
CA THR A 579 -20.35 -5.51 -6.21
C THR A 579 -19.65 -4.49 -7.08
N ILE A 580 -20.38 -3.55 -7.68
CA ILE A 580 -19.82 -2.42 -8.40
C ILE A 580 -20.35 -1.13 -7.80
N VAL A 581 -19.46 -0.23 -7.43
CA VAL A 581 -19.78 1.17 -7.09
C VAL A 581 -19.58 1.99 -8.35
N ALA A 582 -20.62 2.61 -8.89
CA ALA A 582 -20.53 3.46 -10.07
C ALA A 582 -20.81 4.92 -9.72
N ILE A 583 -20.04 5.84 -10.28
CA ILE A 583 -20.05 7.27 -9.92
C ILE A 583 -20.03 8.11 -11.19
N LEU A 584 -20.97 9.04 -11.27
CA LEU A 584 -20.95 10.18 -12.18
C LEU A 584 -20.70 11.43 -11.36
N ASP A 585 -19.60 12.10 -11.65
CA ASP A 585 -19.20 13.35 -11.02
C ASP A 585 -19.39 14.51 -11.99
N LYS A 586 -20.19 15.50 -11.56
CA LYS A 586 -20.40 16.79 -12.20
C LYS A 586 -19.77 17.92 -11.40
N SER A 587 -19.88 17.87 -10.08
CA SER A 587 -19.39 18.89 -9.13
C SER A 587 -17.89 19.06 -9.19
N HIS A 588 -17.18 18.09 -9.77
CA HIS A 588 -15.74 17.93 -9.71
C HIS A 588 -15.26 17.81 -8.27
N ASN A 589 -16.12 17.50 -7.29
CA ASN A 589 -15.77 17.48 -5.87
C ASN A 589 -15.17 16.13 -5.46
N ILE A 590 -13.99 15.89 -5.99
CA ILE A 590 -13.20 14.69 -5.75
C ILE A 590 -12.91 14.44 -4.27
N ASN A 591 -12.80 15.49 -3.44
CA ASN A 591 -12.46 15.35 -2.03
C ASN A 591 -13.59 14.61 -1.31
N GLU A 592 -14.83 15.08 -1.45
CA GLU A 592 -16.01 14.44 -0.87
C GLU A 592 -16.27 13.05 -1.46
N ILE A 593 -16.08 12.87 -2.77
CA ILE A 593 -16.26 11.56 -3.41
C ILE A 593 -15.22 10.55 -2.92
N ASN A 594 -13.94 10.97 -2.80
CA ASN A 594 -12.90 10.10 -2.24
C ASN A 594 -13.15 9.79 -0.77
N VAL A 595 -13.67 10.75 0.01
CA VAL A 595 -14.09 10.49 1.38
C VAL A 595 -15.08 9.34 1.41
N ILE A 596 -16.18 9.44 0.65
CA ILE A 596 -17.24 8.42 0.61
C ILE A 596 -16.66 7.07 0.17
N ILE A 597 -15.83 7.04 -0.88
CA ILE A 597 -15.19 5.80 -1.36
C ILE A 597 -14.21 5.23 -0.35
N THR A 598 -13.38 6.06 0.29
CA THR A 598 -12.43 5.62 1.30
C THR A 598 -13.17 4.96 2.45
N TYR A 599 -14.31 5.53 2.89
CA TYR A 599 -15.18 4.87 3.86
C TYR A 599 -15.76 3.57 3.36
N ILE A 600 -16.33 3.53 2.15
CA ILE A 600 -16.85 2.27 1.57
C ILE A 600 -15.75 1.20 1.51
N LEU A 601 -14.51 1.59 1.21
CA LEU A 601 -13.34 0.71 1.14
C LEU A 601 -12.85 0.23 2.51
N GLU A 602 -12.68 1.13 3.48
CA GLU A 602 -12.29 0.80 4.86
C GLU A 602 -13.34 -0.13 5.49
N LEU A 603 -14.61 0.14 5.23
CA LEU A 603 -15.71 -0.74 5.64
C LEU A 603 -15.67 -2.08 4.93
N ALA A 604 -15.34 -2.11 3.64
CA ALA A 604 -15.18 -3.34 2.89
C ALA A 604 -14.05 -4.24 3.39
N GLU A 605 -13.07 -3.71 4.14
CA GLU A 605 -12.03 -4.51 4.80
C GLU A 605 -12.54 -5.26 6.04
N LYS A 606 -13.70 -4.89 6.61
CA LYS A 606 -14.30 -5.58 7.75
C LYS A 606 -14.90 -6.92 7.33
N ALA A 607 -14.64 -7.96 8.14
CA ALA A 607 -14.94 -9.36 7.81
C ALA A 607 -16.44 -9.63 7.54
N ASP A 608 -17.34 -8.81 8.11
CA ASP A 608 -18.79 -8.94 8.01
C ASP A 608 -19.42 -8.03 6.95
N PHE A 609 -18.68 -7.09 6.34
CA PHE A 609 -19.23 -6.12 5.41
C PHE A 609 -19.83 -6.77 4.17
N ASN A 610 -19.15 -7.74 3.57
CA ASN A 610 -19.67 -8.44 2.38
C ASN A 610 -20.96 -9.22 2.67
N GLU A 611 -21.17 -9.66 3.91
CA GLU A 611 -22.41 -10.32 4.34
C GLU A 611 -23.52 -9.30 4.60
N LYS A 612 -23.20 -8.22 5.35
CA LYS A 612 -24.16 -7.14 5.61
C LYS A 612 -24.59 -6.42 4.34
N LEU A 613 -23.65 -6.14 3.44
CA LEU A 613 -23.92 -5.55 2.14
C LEU A 613 -24.83 -6.46 1.32
N ARG A 614 -24.67 -7.80 1.37
CA ARG A 614 -25.60 -8.72 0.71
C ARG A 614 -27.02 -8.61 1.24
N ASN A 615 -27.17 -8.38 2.54
CA ASN A 615 -28.48 -8.26 3.20
C ASN A 615 -29.16 -6.90 3.01
N CYS A 616 -28.46 -5.86 2.54
CA CYS A 616 -29.11 -4.61 2.15
C CYS A 616 -30.04 -4.85 0.95
N GLU A 617 -31.33 -4.55 1.05
CA GLU A 617 -32.27 -4.71 -0.07
C GLU A 617 -32.51 -3.40 -0.80
N ASN A 618 -32.23 -2.28 -0.14
CA ASN A 618 -32.45 -0.93 -0.66
C ASN A 618 -31.36 0.05 -0.20
N MET A 619 -31.43 1.29 -0.67
CA MET A 619 -30.48 2.35 -0.34
C MET A 619 -30.55 2.77 1.13
N CYS A 620 -31.73 2.74 1.76
CA CYS A 620 -31.85 3.04 3.19
C CYS A 620 -31.08 2.03 4.05
N ASP A 621 -31.09 0.75 3.68
CA ASP A 621 -30.31 -0.29 4.37
C ASP A 621 -28.81 -0.07 4.21
N LEU A 622 -28.37 0.32 3.01
CA LEU A 622 -26.97 0.64 2.74
C LEU A 622 -26.54 1.91 3.51
N LYS A 623 -27.35 2.97 3.48
CA LYS A 623 -27.12 4.22 4.20
C LYS A 623 -27.00 3.96 5.70
N ARG A 624 -27.95 3.24 6.30
CA ARG A 624 -27.90 2.83 7.72
C ARG A 624 -26.67 2.00 8.03
N LEU A 625 -26.34 1.02 7.19
CA LEU A 625 -25.15 0.19 7.38
C LEU A 625 -23.87 1.04 7.39
N LEU A 626 -23.74 1.99 6.47
CA LEU A 626 -22.55 2.84 6.36
C LEU A 626 -22.46 3.82 7.55
N ILE A 627 -23.57 4.40 8.00
CA ILE A 627 -23.63 5.29 9.18
C ILE A 627 -23.33 4.51 10.47
N GLU A 628 -24.00 3.38 10.72
CA GLU A 628 -23.78 2.57 11.92
C GLU A 628 -22.32 2.11 12.06
N LEU A 629 -21.69 1.77 10.94
CA LEU A 629 -20.30 1.34 10.94
C LEU A 629 -19.32 2.52 11.07
N TYR A 630 -19.64 3.68 10.49
CA TYR A 630 -18.86 4.91 10.66
C TYR A 630 -18.81 5.35 12.12
N LEU A 631 -19.97 5.39 12.78
CA LEU A 631 -20.07 5.79 14.18
C LEU A 631 -19.26 4.88 15.11
N LYS A 632 -19.23 3.58 14.81
CA LYS A 632 -18.40 2.63 15.55
C LYS A 632 -16.90 2.88 15.39
N ASP A 633 -16.44 3.48 14.30
CA ASP A 633 -15.01 3.79 14.11
C ASP A 633 -14.63 5.19 14.62
N VAL A 634 -15.59 6.11 14.72
CA VAL A 634 -15.35 7.46 15.26
C VAL A 634 -15.51 7.52 16.77
N LEU A 635 -16.35 6.66 17.35
CA LEU A 635 -16.64 6.62 18.80
C LEU A 635 -15.82 5.58 19.58
N ASN A 636 -15.05 4.72 18.91
CA ASN A 636 -14.10 3.78 19.53
C ASN A 636 -12.68 4.19 19.19
#